data_AF-A0A0C2IY03-F1
#
_entry.id   AF-A0A0C2IY03-F1
#
_cell.length_a   1.000
_cell.length_b   1.000
_cell.length_c   1.000
_cell.angle_alpha   90.00
_cell.angle_beta   90.00
_cell.angle_gamma   90.00
#
_symmetry.space_group_name_H-M   'P 1'
#
loop_
_entity.id
_entity.type
_entity.pdbx_description
1 polymer ?
#
loop_
_entity_poly.entity_id
_entity_poly.type
_entity_poly.pdbx_seq_one_letter_code
_entity_poly.pdbx_strand_id
1 'polypeptide(L)'
;MRSFRALALLVLAASAPAAVDAIVYKDQVGDIDFHHQLVGLPQRDATFFHRPRRDDKASLLYTLSDVGVLGAVNPSSGALVWRQLLGENDDDAAKADASFGKGHVEAVEGEGWLAAGLGHSVHAWNAVSGRSVWWADFAGEVADVAVAGAADKVDTDTATLRRDVLALLLEDGHVVLRRLTGNDGHVVWEHRETHTGNPSLKIAASADRVYAVSIAPGATGLKVLAVDAKTGHRVEDHALASDIHAVSDVLFVGGGIVAWTDSGRTKIKVSVLGTKQKHEFALPERTESVIVHALRSQSSSPSFLVHTRTADAHRGQVYHVDLNKGSVQKAYDLPQQPGAGAFAVTASDADAVYFTRITDDEVVLFNSVSHGILGRWPVAQGAPLHASGAAAAEVAARPGAGIEISYAVRTAVLTADEDWVLIRNNGQRTWSRPEGLTGAVAAALADRPESEQLVRALEEEEAQSPLAAYVHRVRRHVEDLAHLPAFLQSLPGKLLRSILGGASSDDATPVADPFGFHKLAILATRRGRLYGLDAASPGSVLWTAKAVDTASGPWKVQKIYVDEANGVATVVGATAGESVAVKIQTGEIIVSTVNDNVNGAVASAVLVNSASGPYLLPVPEDGSVPAIPVDKCPTESIVIREHASAAGIRGVRFVASPDACAQETTWTFSVPPQFRIVDVATRPAHDPVASIGRVLGDRTVLYKYLNPNLAVVAAINDETGVLMTFLLDTVSGQLLSSATYDGVDGSKPVECLLFENTFLCTYFADYRVSIGGDAVQTIKGYHLAVSDMYESTEPNNRGVLGSAAQNTSAVEPLEVVSDTAAGQPLLLPAVTSATWVVGSRLTSLAVTQTRQGISVRHVLAYVPRLHGIVGLPRVGAVLDPRRPVGRAATPQEAEEGLVPYAPQLEIDPRLVVSHERDVLGIQQIVTAATHVESTSLVLAFGRVDVFGTRVAPSLAFDLLDKGFGKLSMLATVAALAVGVFVLRPIVTKKQINLRWKALL
;
A
#
# COMPACT_ATOMS: atom_id res chain seq x y z
N MET A 1 29.98 -4.25 -53.52
CA MET A 1 28.73 -4.98 -53.19
C MET A 1 28.88 -6.03 -52.08
N ARG A 2 29.99 -6.77 -51.97
CA ARG A 2 30.21 -7.72 -50.84
C ARG A 2 30.44 -7.05 -49.47
N SER A 3 31.01 -5.85 -49.45
CA SER A 3 31.23 -5.06 -48.22
C SER A 3 29.95 -4.48 -47.61
N PHE A 4 28.96 -4.13 -48.43
CA PHE A 4 27.65 -3.65 -47.95
C PHE A 4 26.78 -4.77 -47.36
N ARG A 5 26.89 -6.00 -47.89
CA ARG A 5 26.23 -7.17 -47.30
C ARG A 5 26.87 -7.59 -45.97
N ALA A 6 28.19 -7.49 -45.85
CA ALA A 6 28.88 -7.76 -44.59
C ALA A 6 28.54 -6.73 -43.51
N LEU A 7 28.39 -5.45 -43.86
CA LEU A 7 27.97 -4.41 -42.92
C LEU A 7 26.49 -4.55 -42.52
N ALA A 8 25.60 -4.92 -43.46
CA ALA A 8 24.20 -5.20 -43.15
C ALA A 8 24.01 -6.48 -42.29
N LEU A 9 24.85 -7.51 -42.50
CA LEU A 9 24.86 -8.71 -41.66
C LEU A 9 25.49 -8.47 -40.28
N LEU A 10 26.45 -7.55 -40.14
CA LEU A 10 26.99 -7.15 -38.84
C LEU A 10 26.01 -6.26 -38.05
N VAL A 11 25.17 -5.47 -38.73
CA VAL A 11 24.09 -4.69 -38.10
C VAL A 11 22.90 -5.59 -37.71
N LEU A 12 22.57 -6.63 -38.50
CA LEU A 12 21.56 -7.64 -38.10
C LEU A 12 22.06 -8.64 -37.05
N ALA A 13 23.35 -8.97 -37.02
CA ALA A 13 23.94 -9.83 -35.98
C ALA A 13 24.15 -9.09 -34.64
N ALA A 14 24.14 -7.75 -34.64
CA ALA A 14 24.12 -6.93 -33.43
C ALA A 14 22.71 -6.76 -32.82
N SER A 15 21.65 -7.28 -33.45
CA SER A 15 20.26 -7.22 -32.97
C SER A 15 19.72 -8.53 -32.38
N ALA A 16 20.59 -9.48 -32.02
CA ALA A 16 20.24 -10.61 -31.15
C ALA A 16 21.39 -10.84 -30.16
N PRO A 17 21.20 -10.44 -28.90
CA PRO A 17 20.36 -11.17 -27.96
C PRO A 17 19.02 -10.49 -27.76
N ALA A 18 18.05 -11.21 -27.19
CA ALA A 18 16.90 -10.62 -26.53
C ALA A 18 17.42 -9.62 -25.47
N ALA A 19 17.64 -8.38 -25.89
CA ALA A 19 17.95 -7.29 -24.99
C ALA A 19 16.66 -7.05 -24.23
N VAL A 20 16.61 -7.57 -23.01
CA VAL A 20 15.74 -7.01 -21.99
C VAL A 20 16.28 -5.61 -21.75
N ASP A 21 15.79 -4.65 -22.54
CA ASP A 21 16.03 -3.24 -22.31
C ASP A 21 15.44 -2.90 -20.93
N ALA A 22 16.16 -2.08 -20.17
CA ALA A 22 15.72 -1.69 -18.84
C ALA A 22 14.36 -1.00 -18.92
N ILE A 23 13.43 -1.38 -18.05
CA ILE A 23 12.09 -0.78 -18.03
C ILE A 23 12.16 0.71 -17.63
N VAL A 24 13.15 1.07 -16.81
CA VAL A 24 13.39 2.44 -16.35
C VAL A 24 14.86 2.81 -16.60
N TYR A 25 15.08 3.97 -17.21
CA TYR A 25 16.42 4.52 -17.41
C TYR A 25 16.83 5.45 -16.27
N LYS A 26 18.13 5.54 -16.00
CA LYS A 26 18.68 6.31 -14.88
C LYS A 26 18.31 7.81 -14.92
N ASP A 27 18.16 8.38 -16.10
CA ASP A 27 17.78 9.79 -16.32
C ASP A 27 16.27 10.04 -16.16
N GLN A 28 15.47 8.99 -15.95
CA GLN A 28 14.03 9.08 -15.69
C GLN A 28 13.69 8.98 -14.20
N VAL A 29 14.62 8.47 -13.38
CA VAL A 29 14.43 8.31 -11.93
C VAL A 29 14.24 9.68 -11.27
N GLY A 30 13.15 9.83 -10.50
CA GLY A 30 12.71 11.07 -9.86
C GLY A 30 11.77 11.91 -10.73
N ASP A 31 11.85 11.80 -12.06
CA ASP A 31 11.02 12.57 -13.00
C ASP A 31 9.69 11.88 -13.32
N ILE A 32 9.69 10.55 -13.35
CA ILE A 32 8.52 9.75 -13.75
C ILE A 32 7.85 9.02 -12.61
N ASP A 33 8.52 8.94 -11.46
CA ASP A 33 8.13 8.11 -10.34
C ASP A 33 8.22 8.86 -9.00
N PHE A 34 7.38 8.42 -8.06
CA PHE A 34 7.38 8.90 -6.70
C PHE A 34 7.24 7.73 -5.73
N HIS A 35 7.63 7.96 -4.47
CA HIS A 35 7.58 6.95 -3.42
C HIS A 35 7.38 7.63 -2.09
N HIS A 36 6.22 7.35 -1.49
CA HIS A 36 5.99 7.64 -0.09
C HIS A 36 6.62 6.50 0.72
N GLN A 37 7.85 6.75 1.20
CA GLN A 37 8.56 5.86 2.11
C GLN A 37 8.00 6.01 3.51
N LEU A 38 6.98 5.23 3.85
CA LEU A 38 6.23 5.41 5.09
C LEU A 38 6.75 4.50 6.22
N VAL A 39 6.45 4.89 7.45
CA VAL A 39 6.68 4.06 8.64
C VAL A 39 5.34 3.67 9.24
N GLY A 40 4.29 4.46 9.07
CA GLY A 40 2.97 4.25 9.68
C GLY A 40 2.76 5.11 10.91
N LEU A 41 1.59 4.99 11.53
CA LEU A 41 1.20 5.91 12.60
C LEU A 41 2.04 5.62 13.86
N PRO A 42 2.74 6.63 14.40
CA PRO A 42 3.53 6.48 15.60
C PRO A 42 2.63 6.14 16.78
N GLN A 43 3.05 5.15 17.58
CA GLN A 43 2.32 4.73 18.76
C GLN A 43 2.89 5.41 20.02
N ARG A 44 2.01 5.80 20.93
CA ARG A 44 2.38 6.57 22.14
C ARG A 44 3.51 5.92 22.94
N ASP A 45 3.41 4.63 23.19
CA ASP A 45 4.35 3.90 24.06
C ASP A 45 5.52 3.28 23.26
N ALA A 46 5.57 3.54 21.95
CA ALA A 46 6.48 2.92 21.00
C ALA A 46 7.22 3.97 20.13
N THR A 47 7.13 5.26 20.46
CA THR A 47 7.78 6.37 19.76
C THR A 47 8.61 7.21 20.73
N PHE A 48 9.90 7.38 20.45
CA PHE A 48 10.82 8.09 21.34
C PHE A 48 12.05 8.63 20.62
N PHE A 49 12.70 9.63 21.23
CA PHE A 49 14.04 10.05 20.85
C PHE A 49 15.07 9.21 21.60
N HIS A 50 16.08 8.69 20.90
CA HIS A 50 17.14 7.92 21.52
C HIS A 50 18.49 8.17 20.84
N ARG A 51 19.56 8.18 21.64
CA ARG A 51 20.94 8.31 21.13
C ARG A 51 21.44 6.90 20.78
N PRO A 52 21.70 6.60 19.50
CA PRO A 52 22.00 5.24 19.08
C PRO A 52 23.33 4.71 19.58
N ARG A 53 24.24 5.59 20.02
CA ARG A 53 25.46 5.23 20.75
C ARG A 53 25.61 6.16 21.93
N ARG A 54 26.29 5.66 22.97
CA ARG A 54 26.55 6.42 24.20
C ARG A 54 27.26 7.76 23.95
N ASP A 55 28.22 7.78 23.02
CA ASP A 55 29.03 8.97 22.71
C ASP A 55 28.39 9.90 21.65
N ASP A 56 27.28 9.47 21.03
CA ASP A 56 26.61 10.27 20.01
C ASP A 56 25.88 11.45 20.63
N LYS A 57 26.11 12.64 20.09
CA LYS A 57 25.43 13.87 20.53
C LYS A 57 24.03 14.02 19.93
N ALA A 58 23.77 13.33 18.82
CA ALA A 58 22.52 13.42 18.10
C ALA A 58 21.66 12.18 18.37
N SER A 59 20.40 12.40 18.74
CA SER A 59 19.39 11.35 18.75
C SER A 59 18.78 11.13 17.36
N LEU A 60 18.27 9.93 17.17
CA LEU A 60 17.31 9.61 16.12
C LEU A 60 15.91 9.49 16.73
N LEU A 61 14.90 9.67 15.89
CA LEU A 61 13.51 9.49 16.26
C LEU A 61 13.08 8.08 15.85
N TYR A 62 12.77 7.23 16.82
CA TYR A 62 12.36 5.86 16.59
C TYR A 62 10.87 5.71 16.76
N THR A 63 10.29 4.81 15.98
CA THR A 63 8.90 4.39 16.17
C THR A 63 8.71 2.94 15.77
N LEU A 64 7.90 2.22 16.53
CA LEU A 64 7.20 1.02 16.06
C LEU A 64 5.76 1.43 15.78
N SER A 65 5.40 1.47 14.51
CA SER A 65 4.11 1.98 14.06
C SER A 65 2.96 1.01 14.31
N ASP A 66 1.74 1.51 14.15
CA ASP A 66 0.52 0.69 14.14
C ASP A 66 0.54 -0.41 13.07
N VAL A 67 1.19 -0.20 11.93
CA VAL A 67 1.30 -1.20 10.85
C VAL A 67 2.42 -2.22 11.07
N GLY A 68 3.16 -2.16 12.18
CA GLY A 68 4.20 -3.12 12.53
C GLY A 68 5.58 -2.82 11.94
N VAL A 69 5.82 -1.58 11.50
CA VAL A 69 7.14 -1.17 10.99
C VAL A 69 7.93 -0.53 12.13
N LEU A 70 9.09 -1.11 12.44
CA LEU A 70 10.09 -0.49 13.30
C LEU A 70 11.02 0.36 12.43
N GLY A 71 11.13 1.65 12.71
CA GLY A 71 11.98 2.53 11.91
C GLY A 71 12.64 3.65 12.71
N ALA A 72 13.70 4.18 12.12
CA ALA A 72 14.42 5.36 12.59
C ALA A 72 14.33 6.47 11.55
N VAL A 73 13.94 7.66 11.99
CA VAL A 73 13.81 8.87 11.17
C VAL A 73 14.80 9.92 11.67
N ASN A 74 15.42 10.62 10.73
CA ASN A 74 16.30 11.74 11.05
C ASN A 74 15.46 12.94 11.53
N PRO A 75 15.60 13.38 12.79
CA PRO A 75 14.78 14.48 13.32
C PRO A 75 14.94 15.78 12.56
N SER A 76 16.07 15.97 11.86
CA SER A 76 16.36 17.24 11.20
C SER A 76 15.66 17.43 9.86
N SER A 77 15.48 16.34 9.10
CA SER A 77 14.94 16.35 7.73
C SER A 77 13.64 15.56 7.58
N GLY A 78 13.30 14.70 8.53
CA GLY A 78 12.20 13.74 8.36
C GLY A 78 12.53 12.60 7.40
N ALA A 79 13.78 12.50 6.93
CA ALA A 79 14.21 11.42 6.06
C ALA A 79 14.32 10.11 6.85
N LEU A 80 13.91 9.02 6.20
CA LEU A 80 14.08 7.67 6.72
C LEU A 80 15.58 7.33 6.81
N VAL A 81 16.02 6.81 7.95
CA VAL A 81 17.39 6.27 8.13
C VAL A 81 17.40 4.79 7.83
N TRP A 82 16.47 4.05 8.43
CA TRP A 82 16.22 2.63 8.19
C TRP A 82 14.82 2.26 8.70
N ARG A 83 14.25 1.17 8.19
CA ARG A 83 13.01 0.56 8.69
C ARG A 83 13.02 -0.94 8.46
N GLN A 84 12.20 -1.65 9.22
CA GLN A 84 12.00 -3.08 9.17
C GLN A 84 10.54 -3.40 9.39
N LEU A 85 9.93 -4.17 8.50
CA LEU A 85 8.56 -4.66 8.67
C LEU A 85 8.59 -5.93 9.54
N LEU A 86 8.12 -5.81 10.78
CA LEU A 86 8.02 -6.97 11.67
C LEU A 86 6.83 -7.84 11.26
N GLY A 87 7.01 -9.16 11.21
CA GLY A 87 5.96 -10.09 10.79
C GLY A 87 5.71 -10.15 9.29
N GLU A 88 6.66 -9.74 8.45
CA GLU A 88 6.53 -9.78 6.98
C GLU A 88 6.26 -11.21 6.43
N ASN A 89 6.73 -12.25 7.13
CA ASN A 89 6.56 -13.64 6.72
C ASN A 89 5.20 -14.25 7.10
N ASP A 90 4.34 -13.52 7.83
CA ASP A 90 2.98 -14.00 8.12
C ASP A 90 2.13 -13.90 6.85
N ASP A 91 2.04 -15.01 6.11
CA ASP A 91 1.30 -15.10 4.85
C ASP A 91 -0.23 -14.99 5.03
N ASP A 92 -0.72 -14.98 6.26
CA ASP A 92 -2.13 -14.89 6.62
C ASP A 92 -2.55 -13.42 6.84
N ALA A 93 -3.34 -12.89 5.91
CA ALA A 93 -3.85 -11.52 5.97
C ALA A 93 -4.65 -11.24 7.26
N ALA A 94 -5.35 -12.24 7.82
CA ALA A 94 -6.10 -12.07 9.06
C ALA A 94 -5.19 -11.94 10.29
N LYS A 95 -4.07 -12.68 10.31
CA LYS A 95 -3.04 -12.53 11.36
C LYS A 95 -2.29 -11.22 11.23
N ALA A 96 -1.95 -10.83 10.00
CA ALA A 96 -1.36 -9.52 9.71
C ALA A 96 -2.29 -8.40 10.22
N ASP A 97 -3.59 -8.50 9.98
CA ASP A 97 -4.60 -7.56 10.50
C ASP A 97 -4.68 -7.56 12.03
N ALA A 98 -4.65 -8.73 12.66
CA ALA A 98 -4.69 -8.85 14.12
C ALA A 98 -3.43 -8.29 14.81
N SER A 99 -2.33 -8.11 14.08
CA SER A 99 -1.06 -7.56 14.59
C SER A 99 -1.03 -6.02 14.66
N PHE A 100 -2.00 -5.33 14.05
CA PHE A 100 -2.02 -3.87 14.02
C PHE A 100 -2.09 -3.27 15.42
N GLY A 101 -1.21 -2.32 15.72
CA GLY A 101 -1.19 -1.60 16.99
C GLY A 101 -0.65 -2.41 18.18
N LYS A 102 -0.21 -3.66 17.99
CA LYS A 102 0.22 -4.55 19.08
C LYS A 102 1.74 -4.65 19.28
N GLY A 103 2.51 -3.93 18.47
CA GLY A 103 3.97 -3.94 18.57
C GLY A 103 4.48 -3.29 19.86
N HIS A 104 5.55 -3.84 20.42
CA HIS A 104 6.26 -3.28 21.56
C HIS A 104 7.72 -3.02 21.20
N VAL A 105 8.26 -1.86 21.59
CA VAL A 105 9.67 -1.51 21.41
C VAL A 105 10.18 -0.77 22.62
N GLU A 106 11.40 -1.07 23.02
CA GLU A 106 12.09 -0.38 24.11
C GLU A 106 13.53 -0.04 23.71
N ALA A 107 13.92 1.21 23.95
CA ALA A 107 15.31 1.63 23.83
C ALA A 107 16.13 1.16 25.02
N VAL A 108 17.36 0.74 24.75
CA VAL A 108 18.26 0.24 25.77
C VAL A 108 19.27 1.32 26.12
N GLU A 109 19.08 1.96 27.29
CA GLU A 109 19.96 3.03 27.73
C GLU A 109 21.42 2.57 27.83
N GLY A 110 22.31 3.27 27.10
CA GLY A 110 23.75 3.01 27.09
C GLY A 110 24.21 1.92 26.12
N GLU A 111 23.29 1.24 25.44
CA GLU A 111 23.58 0.20 24.46
C GLU A 111 23.29 0.65 23.02
N GLY A 112 23.91 -0.03 22.05
CA GLY A 112 23.77 0.29 20.62
C GLY A 112 22.60 -0.38 19.91
N TRP A 113 21.62 -0.91 20.64
CA TRP A 113 20.54 -1.73 20.11
C TRP A 113 19.18 -1.46 20.80
N LEU A 114 18.10 -1.88 20.14
CA LEU A 114 16.70 -1.72 20.55
C LEU A 114 16.06 -3.10 20.67
N ALA A 115 15.21 -3.31 21.68
CA ALA A 115 14.41 -4.52 21.80
C ALA A 115 13.04 -4.29 21.17
N ALA A 116 12.53 -5.22 20.36
CA ALA A 116 11.19 -5.15 19.80
C ALA A 116 10.48 -6.51 19.86
N GLY A 117 9.15 -6.50 19.96
CA GLY A 117 8.33 -7.70 19.95
C GLY A 117 7.03 -7.47 19.21
N LEU A 118 6.69 -8.42 18.32
CA LEU A 118 5.43 -8.43 17.57
C LEU A 118 5.09 -9.86 17.17
N GLY A 119 3.80 -10.21 17.23
CA GLY A 119 3.33 -11.55 16.89
C GLY A 119 3.99 -12.57 17.81
N HIS A 120 4.68 -13.56 17.26
CA HIS A 120 5.36 -14.61 18.03
C HIS A 120 6.87 -14.36 18.22
N SER A 121 7.35 -13.21 17.77
CA SER A 121 8.77 -12.97 17.53
C SER A 121 9.29 -11.84 18.40
N VAL A 122 10.46 -12.06 19.01
CA VAL A 122 11.20 -11.05 19.80
C VAL A 122 12.53 -10.79 19.11
N HIS A 123 12.89 -9.52 19.00
CA HIS A 123 14.00 -9.05 18.18
C HIS A 123 14.88 -8.09 18.95
N ALA A 124 16.17 -8.08 18.61
CA ALA A 124 17.08 -6.99 18.92
C ALA A 124 17.64 -6.38 17.63
N TRP A 125 17.56 -5.07 17.51
CA TRP A 125 17.95 -4.32 16.31
C TRP A 125 19.05 -3.33 16.62
N ASN A 126 20.08 -3.26 15.78
CA ASN A 126 21.11 -2.24 15.91
C ASN A 126 20.51 -0.84 15.68
N ALA A 127 20.64 0.06 16.66
CA ALA A 127 19.94 1.34 16.67
C ALA A 127 20.41 2.29 15.53
N VAL A 128 21.66 2.17 15.07
CA VAL A 128 22.21 3.00 13.97
C VAL A 128 21.79 2.46 12.61
N SER A 129 21.99 1.15 12.39
CA SER A 129 21.94 0.55 11.05
C SER A 129 20.64 -0.18 10.73
N GLY A 130 19.79 -0.45 11.72
CA GLY A 130 18.58 -1.25 11.53
C GLY A 130 18.86 -2.71 11.19
N ARG A 131 20.10 -3.20 11.39
CA ARG A 131 20.45 -4.61 11.19
C ARG A 131 20.00 -5.43 12.39
N SER A 132 19.46 -6.62 12.13
CA SER A 132 19.16 -7.59 13.19
C SER A 132 20.45 -7.94 13.94
N VAL A 133 20.41 -7.83 15.26
CA VAL A 133 21.43 -8.40 16.15
C VAL A 133 21.09 -9.88 16.36
N TRP A 134 19.84 -10.15 16.74
CA TRP A 134 19.24 -11.48 16.83
C TRP A 134 17.72 -11.35 16.79
N TRP A 135 17.06 -12.46 16.49
CA TRP A 135 15.63 -12.63 16.66
C TRP A 135 15.34 -14.06 17.11
N ALA A 136 14.23 -14.25 17.82
CA ALA A 136 13.77 -15.54 18.31
C ALA A 136 12.26 -15.63 18.19
N ASP A 137 11.78 -16.74 17.62
CA ASP A 137 10.37 -17.08 17.57
C ASP A 137 10.00 -18.00 18.74
N PHE A 138 8.81 -17.79 19.27
CA PHE A 138 8.23 -18.56 20.35
C PHE A 138 6.84 -19.08 19.97
N ALA A 139 6.23 -19.93 20.78
CA ALA A 139 4.96 -20.56 20.42
C ALA A 139 3.74 -19.61 20.55
N GLY A 140 3.84 -18.57 21.37
CA GLY A 140 2.72 -17.68 21.71
C GLY A 140 2.91 -16.23 21.32
N GLU A 141 1.86 -15.43 21.53
CA GLU A 141 1.83 -14.00 21.19
C GLU A 141 2.60 -13.17 22.22
N VAL A 142 3.49 -12.30 21.74
CA VAL A 142 4.23 -11.35 22.56
C VAL A 142 3.28 -10.28 23.07
N ALA A 143 3.17 -10.16 24.39
CA ALA A 143 2.28 -9.22 25.07
C ALA A 143 2.99 -7.93 25.55
N ASP A 144 4.30 -8.01 25.85
CA ASP A 144 5.13 -6.84 26.17
C ASP A 144 6.61 -7.19 26.05
N VAL A 145 7.43 -6.17 25.83
CA VAL A 145 8.89 -6.25 25.88
C VAL A 145 9.41 -5.16 26.81
N ALA A 146 10.37 -5.52 27.66
CA ALA A 146 11.04 -4.59 28.58
C ALA A 146 12.54 -4.88 28.68
N VAL A 147 13.30 -3.98 29.30
CA VAL A 147 14.74 -4.15 29.51
C VAL A 147 15.06 -4.31 30.99
N ALA A 148 15.94 -5.27 31.31
CA ALA A 148 16.47 -5.48 32.66
C ALA A 148 17.99 -5.27 32.72
N GLY A 149 18.49 -4.81 33.88
CA GLY A 149 19.92 -4.87 34.17
C GLY A 149 20.38 -6.32 34.44
N ALA A 150 21.51 -6.71 33.89
CA ALA A 150 22.26 -7.89 34.30
C ALA A 150 23.05 -7.58 35.56
N ALA A 151 23.04 -8.53 36.50
CA ALA A 151 23.82 -8.41 37.74
C ALA A 151 25.31 -8.66 37.51
N ASP A 152 25.67 -9.27 36.38
CA ASP A 152 27.04 -9.62 36.03
C ASP A 152 27.71 -8.44 35.32
N LYS A 153 28.78 -7.92 35.93
CA LYS A 153 29.65 -6.92 35.32
C LYS A 153 30.43 -7.60 34.19
N VAL A 154 30.33 -7.05 32.98
CA VAL A 154 31.03 -7.60 31.81
C VAL A 154 32.48 -7.13 31.73
N ASP A 155 32.81 -5.99 32.37
CA ASP A 155 34.16 -5.43 32.32
C ASP A 155 34.63 -4.94 33.70
N THR A 156 35.85 -5.29 34.10
CA THR A 156 36.40 -4.91 35.42
C THR A 156 36.92 -3.48 35.46
N ASP A 157 37.15 -2.85 34.30
CA ASP A 157 37.67 -1.47 34.19
C ASP A 157 36.59 -0.41 33.87
N THR A 158 35.38 -0.82 33.45
CA THR A 158 34.23 0.09 33.33
C THR A 158 33.01 -0.55 33.99
N ALA A 159 32.37 0.17 34.92
CA ALA A 159 31.22 -0.31 35.68
C ALA A 159 29.92 -0.37 34.83
N THR A 160 29.95 -0.95 33.64
CA THR A 160 28.79 -1.12 32.75
C THR A 160 28.11 -2.45 33.04
N LEU A 161 26.86 -2.36 33.50
CA LEU A 161 25.97 -3.52 33.66
C LEU A 161 25.44 -3.89 32.27
N ARG A 162 25.64 -5.14 31.85
CA ARG A 162 24.99 -5.68 30.64
C ARG A 162 23.48 -5.49 30.74
N ARG A 163 22.80 -5.25 29.62
CA ARG A 163 21.34 -5.20 29.56
C ARG A 163 20.80 -6.45 28.87
N ASP A 164 19.71 -6.98 29.40
CA ASP A 164 19.01 -8.16 28.88
C ASP A 164 17.57 -7.79 28.52
N VAL A 165 16.99 -8.55 27.60
CA VAL A 165 15.60 -8.37 27.16
C VAL A 165 14.69 -9.22 28.02
N LEU A 166 13.60 -8.63 28.49
CA LEU A 166 12.48 -9.34 29.09
C LEU A 166 11.36 -9.43 28.06
N ALA A 167 10.90 -10.64 27.79
CA ALA A 167 9.77 -10.89 26.91
C ALA A 167 8.65 -11.57 27.69
N LEU A 168 7.44 -11.06 27.55
CA LEU A 168 6.23 -11.67 28.13
C LEU A 168 5.34 -12.16 27.00
N LEU A 169 5.02 -13.45 27.04
CA LEU A 169 4.29 -14.13 26.00
C LEU A 169 3.07 -14.87 26.55
N LEU A 170 2.08 -15.05 25.69
CA LEU A 170 0.86 -15.81 25.92
C LEU A 170 0.91 -17.11 25.12
N GLU A 171 1.27 -18.22 25.77
CA GLU A 171 1.45 -19.55 25.15
C GLU A 171 0.42 -20.53 25.71
N ASP A 172 -0.53 -21.01 24.90
CA ASP A 172 -1.43 -22.13 25.25
C ASP A 172 -2.09 -22.03 26.65
N GLY A 173 -2.60 -20.86 27.00
CA GLY A 173 -3.21 -20.62 28.33
C GLY A 173 -2.18 -20.47 29.46
N HIS A 174 -0.93 -20.17 29.13
CA HIS A 174 0.14 -19.85 30.07
C HIS A 174 0.69 -18.46 29.78
N VAL A 175 0.98 -17.74 30.86
CA VAL A 175 1.77 -16.52 30.85
C VAL A 175 3.22 -16.93 31.01
N VAL A 176 4.04 -16.62 30.01
CA VAL A 176 5.45 -17.03 29.97
C VAL A 176 6.33 -15.79 29.98
N LEU A 177 7.04 -15.59 31.08
CA LEU A 177 8.02 -14.53 31.23
C LEU A 177 9.41 -15.10 30.98
N ARG A 178 10.13 -14.53 30.01
CA ARG A 178 11.49 -14.93 29.64
C ARG A 178 12.46 -13.79 29.84
N ARG A 179 13.64 -14.13 30.33
CA ARG A 179 14.82 -13.27 30.25
C ARG A 179 15.72 -13.79 29.14
N LEU A 180 15.97 -12.95 28.14
CA LEU A 180 16.81 -13.23 26.99
C LEU A 180 18.09 -12.40 27.10
N THR A 181 19.21 -13.00 26.78
CA THR A 181 20.49 -12.30 26.73
C THR A 181 20.48 -11.19 25.67
N GLY A 182 20.98 -9.99 26.02
CA GLY A 182 20.94 -8.84 25.10
C GLY A 182 21.73 -9.01 23.78
N ASN A 183 22.79 -9.82 23.76
CA ASN A 183 23.72 -9.92 22.62
C ASN A 183 23.33 -10.98 21.58
N ASP A 184 22.69 -12.06 22.02
CA ASP A 184 22.48 -13.30 21.25
C ASP A 184 21.08 -13.91 21.44
N GLY A 185 20.26 -13.37 22.33
CA GLY A 185 18.86 -13.79 22.48
C GLY A 185 18.64 -15.15 23.14
N HIS A 186 19.68 -15.75 23.73
CA HIS A 186 19.56 -16.99 24.49
C HIS A 186 18.70 -16.81 25.75
N VAL A 187 17.83 -17.78 26.00
CA VAL A 187 16.99 -17.82 27.20
C VAL A 187 17.87 -18.08 28.43
N VAL A 188 17.95 -17.10 29.32
CA VAL A 188 18.64 -17.21 30.62
C VAL A 188 17.78 -18.01 31.59
N TRP A 189 16.50 -17.64 31.70
CA TRP A 189 15.49 -18.35 32.47
C TRP A 189 14.10 -18.11 31.89
N GLU A 190 13.19 -19.00 32.24
CA GLU A 190 11.79 -18.95 31.86
C GLU A 190 10.91 -19.19 33.10
N HIS A 191 9.89 -18.35 33.28
CA HIS A 191 8.87 -18.50 34.30
C HIS A 191 7.52 -18.72 33.63
N ARG A 192 6.85 -19.84 33.92
CA ARG A 192 5.52 -20.17 33.39
C ARG A 192 4.49 -20.12 34.50
N GLU A 193 3.40 -19.39 34.26
CA GLU A 193 2.22 -19.38 35.13
C GLU A 193 0.96 -19.70 34.33
N THR A 194 0.17 -20.66 34.81
CA THR A 194 -1.12 -21.00 34.18
C THR A 194 -2.12 -19.87 34.37
N HIS A 195 -2.83 -19.53 33.30
CA HIS A 195 -3.87 -18.52 33.30
C HIS A 195 -5.13 -19.00 32.60
N THR A 196 -6.29 -18.54 33.06
CA THR A 196 -7.59 -18.83 32.43
C THR A 196 -8.11 -17.59 31.71
N GLY A 197 -8.20 -17.64 30.37
CA GLY A 197 -8.62 -16.52 29.53
C GLY A 197 -7.42 -15.77 28.92
N ASN A 198 -7.68 -14.59 28.35
CA ASN A 198 -6.67 -13.78 27.67
C ASN A 198 -6.36 -12.51 28.52
N PRO A 199 -5.32 -12.52 29.38
CA PRO A 199 -5.02 -11.40 30.26
C PRO A 199 -4.25 -10.34 29.48
N SER A 200 -4.57 -9.05 29.68
CA SER A 200 -3.60 -8.02 29.30
C SER A 200 -2.44 -8.06 30.26
N LEU A 201 -1.25 -8.06 29.68
CA LEU A 201 -0.02 -8.31 30.38
C LEU A 201 0.96 -7.20 30.09
N LYS A 202 1.54 -6.63 31.15
CA LYS A 202 2.65 -5.68 31.03
C LYS A 202 3.77 -6.04 31.98
N ILE A 203 5.00 -5.77 31.57
CA ILE A 203 6.19 -6.00 32.36
C ILE A 203 6.71 -4.67 32.91
N ALA A 204 7.22 -4.71 34.13
CA ALA A 204 8.09 -3.68 34.65
C ALA A 204 9.30 -4.32 35.32
N ALA A 205 10.48 -3.75 35.11
CA ALA A 205 11.71 -4.20 35.75
C ALA A 205 12.16 -3.23 36.85
N SER A 206 12.64 -3.81 37.96
CA SER A 206 13.42 -3.16 39.01
C SER A 206 14.86 -3.73 38.97
N ALA A 207 15.76 -3.20 39.80
CA ALA A 207 17.14 -3.68 39.89
C ALA A 207 17.25 -5.17 40.31
N ASP A 208 16.33 -5.66 41.14
CA ASP A 208 16.35 -6.99 41.75
C ASP A 208 15.12 -7.86 41.39
N ARG A 209 14.02 -7.24 40.97
CA ARG A 209 12.73 -7.91 40.71
C ARG A 209 12.18 -7.57 39.34
N VAL A 210 11.50 -8.54 38.73
CA VAL A 210 10.67 -8.34 37.54
C VAL A 210 9.22 -8.51 37.94
N TYR A 211 8.39 -7.53 37.57
CA TYR A 211 6.97 -7.53 37.85
C TYR A 211 6.19 -7.81 36.56
N ALA A 212 5.32 -8.81 36.58
CA ALA A 212 4.33 -9.05 35.55
C ALA A 212 2.95 -8.66 36.11
N VAL A 213 2.27 -7.72 35.44
CA VAL A 213 0.93 -7.27 35.81
C VAL A 213 -0.06 -7.91 34.86
N SER A 214 -1.07 -8.59 35.42
CA SER A 214 -2.13 -9.28 34.68
C SER A 214 -3.52 -8.87 35.20
N ILE A 215 -4.54 -8.95 34.35
CA ILE A 215 -5.94 -8.80 34.76
C ILE A 215 -6.46 -10.17 35.20
N ALA A 216 -7.06 -10.25 36.39
CA ALA A 216 -7.61 -11.49 36.92
C ALA A 216 -8.85 -11.96 36.12
N PRO A 217 -9.08 -13.29 36.02
CA PRO A 217 -10.25 -13.84 35.34
C PRO A 217 -11.57 -13.27 35.89
N GLY A 218 -12.41 -12.72 35.01
CA GLY A 218 -13.68 -12.08 35.38
C GLY A 218 -13.61 -10.57 35.66
N ALA A 219 -12.48 -9.91 35.38
CA ALA A 219 -12.32 -8.44 35.42
C ALA A 219 -12.73 -7.81 36.77
N THR A 220 -12.22 -8.32 37.90
CA THR A 220 -12.49 -7.78 39.25
C THR A 220 -11.23 -7.44 40.05
N GLY A 221 -10.04 -7.62 39.46
CA GLY A 221 -8.76 -7.44 40.15
C GLY A 221 -7.54 -7.39 39.22
N LEU A 222 -6.50 -6.66 39.60
CA LEU A 222 -5.17 -6.74 38.99
C LEU A 222 -4.33 -7.72 39.80
N LYS A 223 -3.66 -8.67 39.16
CA LYS A 223 -2.70 -9.54 39.80
C LYS A 223 -1.29 -9.11 39.41
N VAL A 224 -0.48 -8.80 40.41
CA VAL A 224 0.93 -8.43 40.27
C VAL A 224 1.78 -9.61 40.74
N LEU A 225 2.46 -10.25 39.81
CA LEU A 225 3.44 -11.30 40.06
C LEU A 225 4.83 -10.68 40.10
N ALA A 226 5.59 -10.94 41.16
CA ALA A 226 6.99 -10.57 41.26
C ALA A 226 7.89 -11.81 41.20
N VAL A 227 8.88 -11.73 40.32
CA VAL A 227 9.87 -12.77 40.05
C VAL A 227 11.25 -12.20 40.33
N ASP A 228 12.15 -13.01 40.91
CA ASP A 228 13.54 -12.63 41.13
C ASP A 228 14.23 -12.44 39.77
N ALA A 229 14.82 -11.26 39.55
CA ALA A 229 15.35 -10.90 38.24
C ALA A 229 16.50 -11.82 37.80
N LYS A 230 17.27 -12.40 38.73
CA LYS A 230 18.44 -13.23 38.42
C LYS A 230 18.06 -14.67 38.13
N THR A 231 17.15 -15.23 38.93
CA THR A 231 16.85 -16.67 38.94
C THR A 231 15.56 -17.03 38.21
N GLY A 232 14.64 -16.09 38.01
CA GLY A 232 13.32 -16.39 37.45
C GLY A 232 12.38 -17.11 38.43
N HIS A 233 12.78 -17.25 39.70
CA HIS A 233 11.92 -17.84 40.72
C HIS A 233 10.89 -16.84 41.25
N ARG A 234 9.68 -17.32 41.47
CA ARG A 234 8.59 -16.54 42.07
C ARG A 234 8.98 -16.09 43.48
N VAL A 235 8.87 -14.79 43.73
CA VAL A 235 9.15 -14.19 45.04
C VAL A 235 7.84 -13.95 45.78
N GLU A 236 6.92 -13.23 45.14
CA GLU A 236 5.64 -12.84 45.73
C GLU A 236 4.59 -12.65 44.65
N ASP A 237 3.32 -12.81 45.00
CA ASP A 237 2.20 -12.42 44.15
C ASP A 237 1.09 -11.82 44.99
N HIS A 238 0.48 -10.77 44.48
CA HIS A 238 -0.57 -10.07 45.19
C HIS A 238 -1.65 -9.60 44.22
N ALA A 239 -2.90 -9.69 44.68
CA ALA A 239 -4.03 -9.11 43.97
C ALA A 239 -4.33 -7.71 44.52
N LEU A 240 -4.48 -6.75 43.62
CA LEU A 240 -4.99 -5.41 43.88
C LEU A 240 -6.48 -5.42 43.54
N ALA A 241 -7.33 -5.07 44.51
CA ALA A 241 -8.74 -4.85 44.25
C ALA A 241 -8.90 -3.70 43.23
N SER A 242 -9.44 -4.02 42.06
CA SER A 242 -9.50 -3.10 40.94
C SER A 242 -10.88 -3.16 40.29
N ASP A 243 -11.55 -2.01 40.22
CA ASP A 243 -12.84 -1.83 39.52
C ASP A 243 -12.59 -1.69 38.00
N ILE A 244 -11.77 -2.57 37.45
CA ILE A 244 -11.35 -2.60 36.03
C ILE A 244 -12.30 -3.51 35.29
N HIS A 245 -12.81 -3.06 34.14
CA HIS A 245 -13.70 -3.85 33.31
C HIS A 245 -13.03 -4.31 32.01
N ALA A 246 -12.05 -3.55 31.52
CA ALA A 246 -11.35 -3.83 30.28
C ALA A 246 -9.84 -3.55 30.38
N VAL A 247 -9.09 -4.13 29.44
CA VAL A 247 -7.64 -3.90 29.26
C VAL A 247 -7.30 -2.42 29.14
N SER A 248 -8.16 -1.65 28.45
CA SER A 248 -8.01 -0.21 28.24
C SER A 248 -8.02 0.61 29.53
N ASP A 249 -8.51 0.04 30.64
CA ASP A 249 -8.57 0.73 31.92
C ASP A 249 -7.19 0.73 32.62
N VAL A 250 -6.28 -0.17 32.23
CA VAL A 250 -4.87 -0.15 32.67
C VAL A 250 -4.13 0.88 31.83
N LEU A 251 -3.80 2.02 32.44
CA LEU A 251 -3.28 3.19 31.75
C LEU A 251 -1.76 3.13 31.55
N PHE A 252 -1.02 2.58 32.52
CA PHE A 252 0.45 2.51 32.46
C PHE A 252 1.01 1.47 33.43
N VAL A 253 2.06 0.78 33.00
CA VAL A 253 2.90 -0.11 33.82
C VAL A 253 4.37 0.13 33.42
N GLY A 254 5.18 0.54 34.39
CA GLY A 254 6.57 0.94 34.19
C GLY A 254 7.05 1.87 35.31
N GLY A 255 8.34 2.21 35.35
CA GLY A 255 8.86 3.21 36.28
C GLY A 255 8.61 2.92 37.78
N GLY A 256 8.35 1.66 38.13
CA GLY A 256 8.00 1.24 39.50
C GLY A 256 6.52 1.41 39.90
N ILE A 257 5.62 1.77 38.98
CA ILE A 257 4.19 1.95 39.27
C ILE A 257 3.28 1.17 38.30
N VAL A 258 2.05 0.93 38.75
CA VAL A 258 0.90 0.57 37.93
C VAL A 258 -0.22 1.57 38.17
N ALA A 259 -0.78 2.11 37.08
CA ALA A 259 -1.87 3.08 37.11
C ALA A 259 -3.06 2.59 36.28
N TRP A 260 -4.27 2.72 36.83
CA TRP A 260 -5.51 2.31 36.18
C TRP A 260 -6.68 3.25 36.54
N THR A 261 -7.74 3.19 35.76
CA THR A 261 -8.98 3.97 35.96
C THR A 261 -10.18 3.06 36.24
N ASP A 262 -11.27 3.62 36.75
CA ASP A 262 -12.59 2.98 36.74
C ASP A 262 -13.28 3.13 35.37
N SER A 263 -14.29 2.30 35.08
CA SER A 263 -15.08 2.35 33.82
C SER A 263 -15.75 3.69 33.56
N GLY A 264 -16.17 4.39 34.62
CA GLY A 264 -16.75 5.73 34.54
C GLY A 264 -15.72 6.85 34.35
N ARG A 265 -14.42 6.54 34.37
CA ARG A 265 -13.30 7.52 34.32
C ARG A 265 -13.44 8.64 35.35
N THR A 266 -13.92 8.30 36.54
CA THR A 266 -14.15 9.23 37.65
C THR A 266 -12.96 9.32 38.60
N LYS A 267 -12.14 8.27 38.68
CA LYS A 267 -10.98 8.19 39.57
C LYS A 267 -9.81 7.49 38.90
N ILE A 268 -8.61 8.04 39.10
CA ILE A 268 -7.37 7.33 38.81
C ILE A 268 -6.84 6.66 40.08
N LYS A 269 -6.39 5.43 39.93
CA LYS A 269 -5.83 4.60 40.99
C LYS A 269 -4.39 4.24 40.63
N VAL A 270 -3.48 4.40 41.58
CA VAL A 270 -2.05 4.16 41.37
C VAL A 270 -1.50 3.32 42.54
N SER A 271 -0.70 2.32 42.21
CA SER A 271 0.00 1.48 43.19
C SER A 271 1.49 1.43 42.84
N VAL A 272 2.33 1.51 43.86
CA VAL A 272 3.77 1.24 43.72
C VAL A 272 3.98 -0.27 43.63
N LEU A 273 4.72 -0.72 42.62
CA LEU A 273 5.02 -2.14 42.40
C LEU A 273 5.81 -2.71 43.58
N GLY A 274 5.42 -3.89 44.06
CA GLY A 274 5.95 -4.49 45.29
C GLY A 274 5.21 -4.09 46.57
N THR A 275 4.17 -3.25 46.47
CA THR A 275 3.31 -2.87 47.61
C THR A 275 1.85 -3.25 47.37
N LYS A 276 1.07 -3.40 48.46
CA LYS A 276 -0.39 -3.58 48.42
C LYS A 276 -1.17 -2.26 48.53
N GLN A 277 -0.46 -1.13 48.61
CA GLN A 277 -1.06 0.17 48.87
C GLN A 277 -1.57 0.80 47.57
N LYS A 278 -2.88 1.07 47.51
CA LYS A 278 -3.48 1.85 46.43
C LYS A 278 -3.73 3.30 46.86
N HIS A 279 -3.46 4.22 45.96
CA HIS A 279 -3.75 5.64 46.10
C HIS A 279 -4.81 6.02 45.07
N GLU A 280 -5.89 6.69 45.51
CA GLU A 280 -7.00 7.07 44.63
C GLU A 280 -7.10 8.60 44.55
N PHE A 281 -7.26 9.11 43.33
CA PHE A 281 -7.41 10.54 43.06
C PHE A 281 -8.62 10.77 42.15
N ALA A 282 -9.42 11.80 42.47
CA ALA A 282 -10.59 12.16 41.67
C ALA A 282 -10.17 12.80 40.34
N LEU A 283 -10.80 12.35 39.26
CA LEU A 283 -10.67 12.93 37.92
C LEU A 283 -11.72 14.03 37.70
N PRO A 284 -11.50 14.95 36.75
CA PRO A 284 -12.50 15.95 36.38
C PRO A 284 -13.81 15.32 35.90
N GLU A 285 -14.93 16.01 36.14
CA GLU A 285 -16.23 15.58 35.61
C GLU A 285 -16.22 15.57 34.07
N ARG A 286 -16.98 14.65 33.47
CA ARG A 286 -17.10 14.47 32.02
C ARG A 286 -15.78 14.14 31.30
N THR A 287 -14.84 13.47 31.99
CA THR A 287 -13.61 12.99 31.38
C THR A 287 -13.90 11.88 30.37
N GLU A 288 -13.51 12.10 29.11
CA GLU A 288 -13.68 11.12 28.02
C GLU A 288 -12.48 10.19 27.88
N SER A 289 -11.27 10.70 28.11
CA SER A 289 -10.04 9.90 28.10
C SER A 289 -9.04 10.34 29.16
N VAL A 290 -8.30 9.36 29.69
CA VAL A 290 -7.24 9.53 30.68
C VAL A 290 -5.99 8.85 30.14
N ILE A 291 -4.86 9.55 30.18
CA ILE A 291 -3.57 9.05 29.73
C ILE A 291 -2.54 9.31 30.82
N VAL A 292 -1.69 8.32 31.11
CA VAL A 292 -0.57 8.48 32.05
C VAL A 292 0.72 8.59 31.25
N HIS A 293 1.44 9.70 31.43
CA HIS A 293 2.75 9.96 30.83
C HIS A 293 3.84 9.79 31.90
N ALA A 294 4.65 8.75 31.77
CA ALA A 294 5.72 8.40 32.69
C ALA A 294 6.87 7.69 31.95
N LEU A 295 8.06 7.71 32.55
CA LEU A 295 9.22 6.95 32.04
C LEU A 295 9.09 5.48 32.43
N ARG A 296 9.36 4.56 31.49
CA ARG A 296 9.36 3.11 31.77
C ARG A 296 10.59 2.68 32.56
N SER A 297 11.76 3.28 32.30
CA SER A 297 12.99 3.03 33.06
C SER A 297 12.99 3.78 34.39
N GLN A 298 13.60 3.19 35.42
CA GLN A 298 13.80 3.82 36.74
C GLN A 298 15.10 4.66 36.76
N SER A 299 15.49 5.26 35.63
CA SER A 299 16.75 6.03 35.51
C SER A 299 16.67 7.44 36.11
N SER A 300 15.47 7.89 36.52
CA SER A 300 15.28 9.21 37.12
C SER A 300 14.25 9.22 38.26
N SER A 301 14.17 10.36 38.97
CA SER A 301 13.19 10.61 40.03
C SER A 301 11.76 10.27 39.58
N PRO A 302 11.05 9.36 40.28
CA PRO A 302 9.81 8.78 39.78
C PRO A 302 8.65 9.79 39.91
N SER A 303 8.30 10.40 38.78
CA SER A 303 7.18 11.32 38.63
C SER A 303 6.39 10.98 37.37
N PHE A 304 5.08 11.24 37.38
CA PHE A 304 4.22 11.01 36.22
C PHE A 304 3.19 12.12 36.07
N LEU A 305 2.68 12.27 34.85
CA LEU A 305 1.62 13.21 34.52
C LEU A 305 0.36 12.46 34.10
N VAL A 306 -0.77 12.81 34.71
CA VAL A 306 -2.10 12.34 34.32
C VAL A 306 -2.70 13.40 33.41
N HIS A 307 -2.94 13.02 32.17
CA HIS A 307 -3.54 13.84 31.13
C HIS A 307 -5.00 13.45 30.98
N THR A 308 -5.90 14.38 31.25
CA THR A 308 -7.35 14.20 31.13
C THR A 308 -7.88 15.02 29.97
N ARG A 309 -8.69 14.42 29.10
CA ARG A 309 -9.38 15.11 28.01
C ARG A 309 -10.89 15.03 28.20
N THR A 310 -11.54 16.15 27.91
CA THR A 310 -12.99 16.34 27.81
C THR A 310 -13.29 16.80 26.37
N ALA A 311 -14.55 16.80 25.95
CA ALA A 311 -14.95 17.22 24.60
C ALA A 311 -14.32 18.55 24.14
N ASP A 312 -14.21 19.53 25.05
CA ASP A 312 -13.82 20.90 24.70
C ASP A 312 -12.45 21.32 25.28
N ALA A 313 -11.80 20.47 26.09
CA ALA A 313 -10.59 20.87 26.82
C ALA A 313 -9.73 19.70 27.26
N HIS A 314 -8.45 19.99 27.51
CA HIS A 314 -7.50 19.06 28.12
C HIS A 314 -6.75 19.68 29.30
N ARG A 315 -6.28 18.82 30.22
CA ARG A 315 -5.54 19.22 31.43
C ARG A 315 -4.50 18.17 31.79
N GLY A 316 -3.38 18.61 32.38
CA GLY A 316 -2.36 17.75 32.96
C GLY A 316 -2.28 17.93 34.48
N GLN A 317 -2.11 16.83 35.21
CA GLN A 317 -1.91 16.82 36.66
C GLN A 317 -0.64 16.04 36.98
N VAL A 318 0.28 16.62 37.75
CA VAL A 318 1.60 16.03 38.01
C VAL A 318 1.63 15.39 39.40
N TYR A 319 2.21 14.20 39.48
CA TYR A 319 2.29 13.38 40.70
C TYR A 319 3.73 12.96 40.97
N HIS A 320 4.08 12.90 42.26
CA HIS A 320 5.36 12.38 42.75
C HIS A 320 5.15 11.03 43.40
N VAL A 321 6.10 10.13 43.16
CA VAL A 321 6.13 8.79 43.74
C VAL A 321 7.31 8.71 44.69
N ASP A 322 7.09 8.20 45.90
CA ASP A 322 8.16 7.81 46.83
C ASP A 322 8.23 6.29 46.83
N LEU A 323 9.14 5.72 46.03
CA LEU A 323 9.29 4.25 45.90
C LEU A 323 9.68 3.59 47.23
N ASN A 324 10.39 4.31 48.11
CA ASN A 324 10.84 3.77 49.39
C ASN A 324 9.69 3.67 50.40
N LYS A 325 8.79 4.66 50.39
CA LYS A 325 7.60 4.66 51.26
C LYS A 325 6.38 3.98 50.64
N GLY A 326 6.43 3.70 49.34
CA GLY A 326 5.29 3.18 48.59
C GLY A 326 4.17 4.21 48.42
N SER A 327 4.43 5.51 48.59
CA SER A 327 3.39 6.55 48.62
C SER A 327 3.35 7.37 47.33
N VAL A 328 2.14 7.74 46.88
CA VAL A 328 1.93 8.61 45.71
C VAL A 328 1.20 9.88 46.16
N GLN A 329 1.68 11.05 45.74
CA GLN A 329 1.07 12.34 46.10
C GLN A 329 0.93 13.24 44.87
N LYS A 330 -0.17 14.01 44.81
CA LYS A 330 -0.36 15.04 43.78
C LYS A 330 0.57 16.22 44.07
N ALA A 331 1.42 16.57 43.12
CA ALA A 331 2.36 17.69 43.26
C ALA A 331 1.66 19.02 42.91
N TYR A 332 1.13 19.14 41.69
CA TYR A 332 0.44 20.34 41.22
C TYR A 332 -0.42 20.05 39.99
N ASP A 333 -1.32 21.00 39.66
CA ASP A 333 -2.13 20.94 38.45
C ASP A 333 -1.64 21.95 37.41
N LEU A 334 -1.58 21.55 36.14
CA LEU A 334 -1.34 22.47 35.03
C LEU A 334 -2.64 23.20 34.64
N PRO A 335 -2.54 24.42 34.08
CA PRO A 335 -3.70 25.16 33.59
C PRO A 335 -4.43 24.37 32.51
N GLN A 336 -5.77 24.30 32.62
CA GLN A 336 -6.64 23.75 31.58
C GLN A 336 -6.52 24.59 30.31
N GLN A 337 -6.55 23.94 29.15
CA GLN A 337 -6.51 24.59 27.84
C GLN A 337 -7.69 24.09 26.99
N PRO A 338 -8.26 24.95 26.12
CA PRO A 338 -9.32 24.55 25.20
C PRO A 338 -8.78 23.61 24.11
N GLY A 339 -9.66 22.81 23.53
CA GLY A 339 -9.38 21.92 22.41
C GLY A 339 -8.50 20.72 22.76
N ALA A 340 -8.09 20.00 21.71
CA ALA A 340 -7.20 18.86 21.82
C ALA A 340 -5.76 19.31 22.14
N GLY A 341 -5.01 18.43 22.82
CA GLY A 341 -3.59 18.65 23.11
C GLY A 341 -2.89 17.34 23.41
N ALA A 342 -1.57 17.35 23.29
CA ALA A 342 -0.72 16.20 23.56
C ALA A 342 0.35 16.54 24.61
N PHE A 343 0.83 15.50 25.30
CA PHE A 343 1.96 15.61 26.22
C PHE A 343 3.03 14.59 25.84
N ALA A 344 4.29 14.99 26.00
CA ALA A 344 5.45 14.12 25.92
C ALA A 344 6.25 14.21 27.23
N VAL A 345 6.86 13.08 27.61
CA VAL A 345 7.69 12.95 28.81
C VAL A 345 9.13 12.67 28.41
N THR A 346 10.09 13.34 29.04
CA THR A 346 11.52 13.19 28.74
C THR A 346 12.32 13.21 30.04
N ALA A 347 13.33 12.34 30.15
CA ALA A 347 14.30 12.37 31.24
C ALA A 347 15.37 13.44 31.01
N SER A 348 15.82 14.09 32.09
CA SER A 348 17.00 14.97 32.10
C SER A 348 18.24 14.22 32.54
N ASP A 349 19.41 14.63 32.05
CA ASP A 349 20.71 14.20 32.60
C ASP A 349 20.92 14.57 34.08
N ALA A 350 20.07 15.47 34.64
CA ALA A 350 20.13 15.99 36.00
C ALA A 350 19.04 15.38 36.92
N ASP A 351 18.58 14.16 36.63
CA ASP A 351 17.62 13.39 37.46
C ASP A 351 16.20 14.02 37.57
N ALA A 352 15.91 15.03 36.74
CA ALA A 352 14.60 15.67 36.63
C ALA A 352 13.80 15.11 35.44
N VAL A 353 12.48 15.01 35.59
CA VAL A 353 11.57 14.67 34.48
C VAL A 353 10.96 15.95 33.90
N TYR A 354 10.94 16.08 32.58
CA TYR A 354 10.30 17.17 31.87
C TYR A 354 9.00 16.73 31.21
N PHE A 355 8.01 17.61 31.25
CA PHE A 355 6.74 17.44 30.55
C PHE A 355 6.59 18.53 29.50
N THR A 356 6.44 18.13 28.24
CA THR A 356 6.20 19.06 27.14
C THR A 356 4.74 18.98 26.73
N ARG A 357 4.01 20.09 26.82
CA ARG A 357 2.64 20.22 26.31
C ARG A 357 2.67 20.78 24.90
N ILE A 358 1.95 20.14 23.99
CA ILE A 358 1.81 20.54 22.60
C ILE A 358 0.33 20.84 22.33
N THR A 359 0.06 22.05 21.85
CA THR A 359 -1.27 22.55 21.47
C THR A 359 -1.22 23.15 20.07
N ASP A 360 -2.36 23.59 19.54
CA ASP A 360 -2.42 24.25 18.23
C ASP A 360 -1.69 25.59 18.22
N ASP A 361 -1.63 26.28 19.37
CA ASP A 361 -1.08 27.63 19.48
C ASP A 361 0.35 27.69 20.04
N GLU A 362 0.72 26.77 20.95
CA GLU A 362 2.01 26.81 21.63
C GLU A 362 2.55 25.43 22.05
N VAL A 363 3.88 25.36 22.13
CA VAL A 363 4.64 24.29 22.79
C VAL A 363 5.19 24.83 24.12
N VAL A 364 4.89 24.16 25.22
CA VAL A 364 5.24 24.62 26.58
C VAL A 364 5.98 23.54 27.35
N LEU A 365 7.08 23.90 27.99
CA LEU A 365 7.92 23.00 28.80
C LEU A 365 7.70 23.24 30.30
N PHE A 366 7.45 22.15 31.03
CA PHE A 366 7.30 22.11 32.48
C PHE A 366 8.32 21.14 33.11
N ASN A 367 8.56 21.29 34.41
CA ASN A 367 9.43 20.41 35.20
C ASN A 367 8.60 19.62 36.21
N SER A 368 8.87 18.34 36.39
CA SER A 368 8.33 17.52 37.48
C SER A 368 8.34 18.17 38.86
N VAL A 369 9.34 18.99 39.20
CA VAL A 369 9.48 19.60 40.55
C VAL A 369 8.69 20.90 40.71
N SER A 370 8.40 21.64 39.64
CA SER A 370 7.78 22.98 39.72
C SER A 370 6.75 23.21 38.61
N HIS A 371 5.67 23.91 38.96
CA HIS A 371 4.63 24.34 38.02
C HIS A 371 5.07 25.51 37.11
N GLY A 372 6.26 26.07 37.32
CA GLY A 372 6.81 27.16 36.52
C GLY A 372 7.06 26.73 35.06
N ILE A 373 6.74 27.63 34.12
CA ILE A 373 7.03 27.43 32.71
C ILE A 373 8.53 27.65 32.48
N LEU A 374 9.22 26.62 32.00
CA LEU A 374 10.65 26.68 31.67
C LEU A 374 10.89 27.25 30.28
N GLY A 375 9.93 27.10 29.37
CA GLY A 375 9.99 27.61 28.01
C GLY A 375 8.62 27.55 27.35
N ARG A 376 8.38 28.52 26.48
CA ARG A 376 7.15 28.65 25.68
C ARG A 376 7.52 29.09 24.28
N TRP A 377 7.04 28.36 23.29
CA TRP A 377 7.27 28.64 21.89
C TRP A 377 5.95 28.66 21.15
N PRO A 378 5.53 29.80 20.56
CA PRO A 378 4.30 29.86 19.78
C PRO A 378 4.46 29.04 18.51
N VAL A 379 3.48 28.19 18.18
CA VAL A 379 3.45 27.49 16.89
C VAL A 379 3.25 28.54 15.79
N ALA A 380 4.11 28.52 14.78
CA ALA A 380 4.10 29.53 13.73
C ALA A 380 2.75 29.55 12.97
N GLN A 381 2.28 30.75 12.58
CA GLN A 381 1.00 30.94 11.89
C GLN A 381 0.88 30.04 10.63
N GLY A 382 -0.16 29.22 10.58
CA GLY A 382 -0.44 28.23 9.54
C GLY A 382 -1.73 27.46 9.85
N ALA A 383 -1.95 26.30 9.21
CA ALA A 383 -3.03 25.40 9.59
C ALA A 383 -2.89 24.99 11.08
N PRO A 384 -3.99 24.78 11.82
CA PRO A 384 -3.92 24.21 13.18
C PRO A 384 -3.17 22.87 13.18
N LEU A 385 -2.53 22.54 14.31
CA LEU A 385 -1.74 21.30 14.43
C LEU A 385 -2.62 20.08 14.63
N HIS A 386 -3.78 20.27 15.28
CA HIS A 386 -4.70 19.23 15.70
C HIS A 386 -3.97 18.08 16.39
N ALA A 387 -3.12 18.41 17.36
CA ALA A 387 -2.31 17.43 18.08
C ALA A 387 -3.20 16.36 18.74
N SER A 388 -3.13 15.13 18.23
CA SER A 388 -3.98 14.03 18.66
C SER A 388 -3.14 12.79 18.91
N GLY A 389 -3.33 12.14 20.06
CA GLY A 389 -2.63 10.86 20.34
C GLY A 389 -1.15 11.00 20.74
N ALA A 390 -0.27 10.33 20.00
CA ALA A 390 1.13 10.07 20.33
C ALA A 390 2.05 11.29 20.14
N ALA A 391 2.90 11.56 21.13
CA ALA A 391 3.91 12.61 21.06
C ALA A 391 5.20 12.18 21.75
N ALA A 392 6.33 12.53 21.14
CA ALA A 392 7.67 12.36 21.70
C ALA A 392 8.38 13.72 21.73
N ALA A 393 9.17 13.95 22.77
CA ALA A 393 9.95 15.18 22.91
C ALA A 393 11.38 14.88 23.33
N GLU A 394 12.28 15.75 22.92
CA GLU A 394 13.62 15.82 23.46
C GLU A 394 13.93 17.24 23.88
N VAL A 395 14.50 17.35 25.07
CA VAL A 395 14.78 18.61 25.74
C VAL A 395 16.29 18.69 25.95
N ALA A 396 16.90 19.77 25.47
CA ALA A 396 18.29 20.09 25.72
C ALA A 396 18.37 21.36 26.57
N ALA A 397 18.94 21.24 27.77
CA ALA A 397 19.28 22.39 28.60
C ALA A 397 20.69 22.88 28.24
N ARG A 398 20.83 24.17 27.92
CA ARG A 398 22.12 24.82 27.64
C ARG A 398 22.36 25.96 28.62
N PRO A 399 23.57 26.09 29.18
CA PRO A 399 23.94 27.28 29.95
C PRO A 399 23.79 28.52 29.05
N GLY A 400 22.99 29.49 29.45
CA GLY A 400 22.81 30.75 28.72
C GLY A 400 23.99 31.71 28.94
N ALA A 401 23.91 32.89 28.33
CA ALA A 401 24.81 34.00 28.64
C ALA A 401 24.44 34.57 30.02
N GLY A 402 24.98 33.98 31.09
CA GLY A 402 24.63 34.28 32.49
C GLY A 402 24.35 33.00 33.30
N ILE A 403 23.84 33.15 34.52
CA ILE A 403 23.42 32.03 35.39
C ILE A 403 22.10 31.38 34.89
N GLU A 404 21.42 31.98 33.91
CA GLU A 404 20.15 31.46 33.37
C GLU A 404 20.36 30.26 32.43
N ILE A 405 19.60 29.19 32.66
CA ILE A 405 19.57 28.00 31.80
C ILE A 405 18.57 28.24 30.66
N SER A 406 19.05 28.12 29.43
CA SER A 406 18.20 28.16 28.23
C SER A 406 17.77 26.75 27.83
N TYR A 407 16.51 26.57 27.48
CA TYR A 407 15.98 25.28 27.02
C TYR A 407 15.76 25.28 25.51
N ALA A 408 16.05 24.16 24.87
CA ALA A 408 15.67 23.88 23.48
C ALA A 408 14.86 22.59 23.44
N VAL A 409 13.73 22.63 22.74
CA VAL A 409 12.81 21.50 22.62
C VAL A 409 12.61 21.15 21.16
N ARG A 410 12.59 19.86 20.86
CA ARG A 410 12.05 19.30 19.61
C ARG A 410 10.95 18.31 19.96
N THR A 411 9.82 18.40 19.27
CA THR A 411 8.64 17.56 19.50
C THR A 411 8.19 16.94 18.21
N ALA A 412 8.02 15.62 18.21
CA ALA A 412 7.35 14.88 17.15
C ALA A 412 5.94 14.54 17.63
N VAL A 413 4.92 14.86 16.84
CA VAL A 413 3.51 14.72 17.23
C VAL A 413 2.69 14.15 16.07
N LEU A 414 1.78 13.26 16.40
CA LEU A 414 0.75 12.79 15.48
C LEU A 414 -0.42 13.79 15.46
N THR A 415 -0.87 14.17 14.28
CA THR A 415 -2.03 15.05 14.11
C THR A 415 -3.32 14.24 13.95
N ALA A 416 -4.48 14.87 14.10
CA ALA A 416 -5.78 14.26 13.81
C ALA A 416 -5.95 13.87 12.33
N ASP A 417 -5.17 14.51 11.45
CA ASP A 417 -5.09 14.19 10.02
C ASP A 417 -4.15 13.04 9.70
N GLU A 418 -3.63 12.37 10.72
CA GLU A 418 -2.72 11.22 10.61
C GLU A 418 -1.36 11.58 10.00
N ASP A 419 -1.00 12.86 10.04
CA ASP A 419 0.33 13.34 9.69
C ASP A 419 1.26 13.24 10.90
N TRP A 420 2.51 12.84 10.67
CA TRP A 420 3.57 12.92 11.67
C TRP A 420 4.38 14.19 11.45
N VAL A 421 4.32 15.10 12.41
CA VAL A 421 4.90 16.44 12.30
C VAL A 421 5.98 16.63 13.34
N LEU A 422 7.10 17.22 12.95
CA LEU A 422 8.14 17.64 13.89
C LEU A 422 8.23 19.16 13.99
N ILE A 423 8.17 19.65 15.22
CA ILE A 423 8.25 21.06 15.58
C ILE A 423 9.55 21.29 16.36
N ARG A 424 10.23 22.40 16.06
CA ARG A 424 11.45 22.82 16.77
C ARG A 424 11.18 24.02 17.68
N ASN A 425 12.22 24.40 18.41
CA ASN A 425 12.29 25.52 19.36
C ASN A 425 11.89 26.91 18.81
N ASN A 426 11.62 27.09 17.52
CA ASN A 426 11.07 28.33 16.97
C ASN A 426 9.57 28.21 16.67
N GLY A 427 8.93 27.10 17.06
CA GLY A 427 7.53 26.79 16.77
C GLY A 427 7.25 26.49 15.30
N GLN A 428 8.27 26.42 14.44
CA GLN A 428 8.10 26.09 13.04
C GLN A 428 8.04 24.58 12.84
N ARG A 429 7.11 24.16 11.96
CA ARG A 429 7.05 22.80 11.43
C ARG A 429 8.29 22.59 10.56
N THR A 430 9.17 21.68 10.98
CA THR A 430 10.42 21.36 10.26
C THR A 430 10.13 20.43 9.08
N TRP A 431 9.27 19.44 9.30
CA TRP A 431 8.80 18.50 8.30
C TRP A 431 7.42 17.96 8.70
N SER A 432 6.66 17.51 7.70
CA SER A 432 5.42 16.73 7.86
C SER A 432 5.53 15.47 7.01
N ARG A 433 5.09 14.34 7.55
CA ARG A 433 5.07 13.04 6.85
C ARG A 433 3.63 12.52 6.84
N PRO A 434 3.05 12.21 5.66
CA PRO A 434 1.67 11.73 5.55
C PRO A 434 1.58 10.23 5.90
N GLU A 435 1.86 9.89 7.15
CA GLU A 435 1.90 8.50 7.63
C GLU A 435 0.52 7.82 7.59
N GLY A 436 -0.57 8.60 7.53
CA GLY A 436 -1.93 8.10 7.33
C GLY A 436 -2.18 7.41 5.98
N LEU A 437 -1.30 7.61 4.97
CA LEU A 437 -1.34 6.87 3.71
C LEU A 437 -1.04 5.36 3.88
N THR A 438 -0.45 4.95 4.99
CA THR A 438 -0.27 3.53 5.31
C THR A 438 -1.60 2.81 5.46
N GLY A 439 -1.61 1.48 5.31
CA GLY A 439 -2.85 0.70 5.39
C GLY A 439 -3.85 1.06 4.31
N ALA A 440 -3.36 1.42 3.11
CA ALA A 440 -4.17 1.60 1.92
C ALA A 440 -4.78 0.26 1.50
N VAL A 441 -6.09 0.24 1.28
CA VAL A 441 -6.87 -0.99 0.98
C VAL A 441 -7.46 -1.01 -0.43
N ALA A 442 -7.69 0.17 -1.02
CA ALA A 442 -8.20 0.30 -2.38
C ALA A 442 -7.80 1.65 -2.96
N ALA A 443 -7.65 1.72 -4.29
CA ALA A 443 -7.48 2.98 -5.00
C ALA A 443 -8.14 2.94 -6.38
N ALA A 444 -8.49 4.12 -6.89
CA ALA A 444 -8.91 4.32 -8.28
C ALA A 444 -8.17 5.52 -8.88
N LEU A 445 -7.87 5.44 -10.17
CA LEU A 445 -7.25 6.51 -10.95
C LEU A 445 -8.32 7.20 -11.80
N ALA A 446 -8.33 8.52 -11.77
CA ALA A 446 -9.30 9.37 -12.45
C ALA A 446 -8.59 10.42 -13.30
N ASP A 447 -9.16 10.76 -14.46
CA ASP A 447 -8.70 11.92 -15.23
C ASP A 447 -9.06 13.25 -14.54
N ARG A 448 -8.28 14.29 -14.82
CA ARG A 448 -8.53 15.64 -14.28
C ARG A 448 -9.70 16.28 -15.05
N PRO A 449 -10.67 16.92 -14.38
CA PRO A 449 -11.84 17.49 -15.07
C PRO A 449 -11.53 18.54 -16.16
N GLU A 450 -10.37 19.19 -16.13
CA GLU A 450 -9.95 20.13 -17.18
C GLU A 450 -9.77 19.45 -18.55
N SER A 451 -9.33 18.19 -18.60
CA SER A 451 -9.21 17.45 -19.86
C SER A 451 -10.59 17.09 -20.44
N GLU A 452 -11.61 16.95 -19.60
CA GLU A 452 -12.97 16.61 -20.03
C GLU A 452 -13.76 17.79 -20.59
N GLN A 453 -13.47 19.04 -20.20
CA GLN A 453 -14.27 20.20 -20.66
C GLN A 453 -14.31 20.31 -22.19
N LEU A 454 -13.18 20.00 -22.85
CA LEU A 454 -13.12 19.96 -24.31
C LEU A 454 -13.94 18.80 -24.88
N VAL A 455 -13.88 17.62 -24.25
CA VAL A 455 -14.65 16.43 -24.68
C VAL A 455 -16.14 16.72 -24.59
N ARG A 456 -16.62 17.29 -23.48
CA ARG A 456 -18.03 17.69 -23.29
C ARG A 456 -18.49 18.70 -24.33
N ALA A 457 -17.67 19.72 -24.61
CA ALA A 457 -17.98 20.69 -25.65
C ALA A 457 -18.09 20.06 -27.05
N LEU A 458 -17.30 19.01 -27.32
CA LEU A 458 -17.38 18.26 -28.58
C LEU A 458 -18.61 17.34 -28.63
N GLU A 459 -18.97 16.68 -27.52
CA GLU A 459 -20.19 15.87 -27.41
C GLU A 459 -21.45 16.74 -27.57
N GLU A 460 -21.45 17.94 -27.01
CA GLU A 460 -22.51 18.94 -27.23
C GLU A 460 -22.57 19.37 -28.70
N GLU A 461 -21.43 19.52 -29.39
CA GLU A 461 -21.38 19.78 -30.84
C GLU A 461 -21.97 18.61 -31.65
N GLU A 462 -21.71 17.36 -31.25
CA GLU A 462 -22.22 16.15 -31.93
C GLU A 462 -23.74 15.97 -31.72
N ALA A 463 -24.26 16.32 -30.55
CA ALA A 463 -25.69 16.23 -30.24
C ALA A 463 -26.53 17.32 -30.93
N GLN A 464 -25.89 18.38 -31.45
CA GLN A 464 -26.56 19.54 -32.06
C GLN A 464 -26.68 19.44 -33.59
N SER A 465 -27.58 20.24 -34.16
CA SER A 465 -27.65 20.39 -35.62
C SER A 465 -26.34 20.98 -36.19
N PRO A 466 -25.94 20.66 -37.44
CA PRO A 466 -24.67 21.11 -38.01
C PRO A 466 -24.43 22.63 -37.96
N LEU A 467 -25.50 23.42 -38.09
CA LEU A 467 -25.42 24.89 -38.08
C LEU A 467 -25.23 25.43 -36.66
N ALA A 468 -25.93 24.85 -35.67
CA ALA A 468 -25.74 25.19 -34.26
C ALA A 468 -24.33 24.82 -33.78
N ALA A 469 -23.85 23.62 -34.13
CA ALA A 469 -22.49 23.18 -33.84
C ALA A 469 -21.43 24.09 -34.47
N TYR A 470 -21.65 24.55 -35.72
CA TYR A 470 -20.74 25.50 -36.37
C TYR A 470 -20.70 26.86 -35.65
N VAL A 471 -21.85 27.41 -35.27
CA VAL A 471 -21.93 28.67 -34.52
C VAL A 471 -21.26 28.53 -33.16
N HIS A 472 -21.50 27.41 -32.46
CA HIS A 472 -20.85 27.08 -31.20
C HIS A 472 -19.33 27.04 -31.35
N ARG A 473 -18.80 26.34 -32.36
CA ARG A 473 -17.38 26.25 -32.65
C ARG A 473 -16.73 27.61 -32.94
N VAL A 474 -17.37 28.44 -33.78
CA VAL A 474 -16.85 29.77 -34.09
C VAL A 474 -16.81 30.64 -32.83
N ARG A 475 -17.86 30.59 -32.01
CA ARG A 475 -17.90 31.31 -30.73
C ARG A 475 -16.76 30.87 -29.80
N ARG A 476 -16.58 29.57 -29.63
CA ARG A 476 -15.48 28.99 -28.85
C ARG A 476 -14.12 29.45 -29.36
N HIS A 477 -13.88 29.42 -30.68
CA HIS A 477 -12.62 29.90 -31.25
C HIS A 477 -12.39 31.40 -31.00
N VAL A 478 -13.44 32.22 -31.08
CA VAL A 478 -13.34 33.66 -30.74
C VAL A 478 -13.02 33.86 -29.26
N GLU A 479 -13.61 33.07 -28.37
CA GLU A 479 -13.32 33.06 -26.93
C GLU A 479 -11.88 32.59 -26.66
N ASP A 480 -11.39 31.55 -27.35
CA ASP A 480 -10.00 31.08 -27.29
C ASP A 480 -9.00 32.16 -27.75
N LEU A 481 -9.36 32.92 -28.80
CA LEU A 481 -8.55 34.02 -29.35
C LEU A 481 -8.27 35.13 -28.33
N ALA A 482 -9.13 35.31 -27.32
CA ALA A 482 -8.89 36.26 -26.23
C ALA A 482 -7.63 35.92 -25.42
N HIS A 483 -7.23 34.64 -25.39
CA HIS A 483 -6.04 34.15 -24.68
C HIS A 483 -4.76 34.19 -25.54
N LEU A 484 -4.87 34.50 -26.85
CA LEU A 484 -3.74 34.53 -27.78
C LEU A 484 -2.61 35.50 -27.37
N PRO A 485 -2.88 36.73 -26.87
CA PRO A 485 -1.81 37.64 -26.45
C PRO A 485 -0.95 37.06 -25.33
N ALA A 486 -1.57 36.43 -24.32
CA ALA A 486 -0.87 35.76 -23.23
C ALA A 486 -0.07 34.54 -23.74
N PHE A 487 -0.64 33.77 -24.67
CA PHE A 487 0.06 32.67 -25.32
C PHE A 487 1.31 33.14 -26.05
N LEU A 488 1.22 34.19 -26.89
CA LEU A 488 2.35 34.75 -27.64
C LEU A 488 3.45 35.29 -26.71
N GLN A 489 3.07 35.92 -25.60
CA GLN A 489 4.03 36.37 -24.57
C GLN A 489 4.77 35.19 -23.91
N SER A 490 4.13 34.01 -23.80
CA SER A 490 4.73 32.80 -23.23
C SER A 490 5.68 32.06 -24.19
N LEU A 491 5.58 32.28 -25.51
CA LEU A 491 6.32 31.51 -26.52
C LEU A 491 7.85 31.58 -26.41
N PRO A 492 8.48 32.77 -26.24
CA PRO A 492 9.94 32.85 -26.10
C PRO A 492 10.44 32.04 -24.90
N GLY A 493 9.74 32.13 -23.76
CA GLY A 493 10.05 31.35 -22.56
C GLY A 493 9.89 29.84 -22.77
N LYS A 494 8.81 29.41 -23.42
CA LYS A 494 8.57 27.99 -23.76
C LYS A 494 9.63 27.41 -24.70
N LEU A 495 10.04 28.16 -25.72
CA LEU A 495 11.10 27.77 -26.66
C LEU A 495 12.47 27.66 -25.96
N LEU A 496 12.85 28.66 -25.17
CA LEU A 496 14.10 28.63 -24.41
C LEU A 496 14.13 27.47 -23.41
N ARG A 497 13.04 27.23 -22.68
CA ARG A 497 12.91 26.08 -21.75
C ARG A 497 13.04 24.74 -22.48
N SER A 498 12.36 24.58 -23.62
CA SER A 498 12.37 23.34 -24.42
C SER A 498 13.73 23.03 -25.05
N ILE A 499 14.54 24.05 -25.35
CA ILE A 499 15.85 23.93 -26.01
C ILE A 499 17.01 23.84 -25.00
N LEU A 500 16.97 24.63 -23.92
CA LEU A 500 18.08 24.77 -22.98
C LEU A 500 17.89 23.98 -21.67
N GLY A 501 16.75 23.32 -21.46
CA GLY A 501 16.53 22.44 -20.31
C GLY A 501 16.54 23.17 -18.96
N GLY A 502 15.75 24.24 -18.83
CA GLY A 502 15.63 24.97 -17.56
C GLY A 502 14.55 24.36 -16.65
N ALA A 503 14.95 23.83 -15.49
CA ALA A 503 14.04 23.54 -14.38
C ALA A 503 13.67 24.85 -13.65
N SER A 504 12.38 25.10 -13.43
CA SER A 504 11.91 26.20 -12.57
C SER A 504 10.90 25.65 -11.57
N SER A 505 11.13 25.96 -10.30
CA SER A 505 10.44 25.53 -9.09
C SER A 505 9.21 26.36 -8.72
N ASP A 506 8.45 26.87 -9.68
CA ASP A 506 7.23 27.68 -9.45
C ASP A 506 6.03 27.04 -10.18
N ASP A 507 5.55 25.91 -9.66
CA ASP A 507 4.35 25.21 -10.14
C ASP A 507 3.09 25.70 -9.41
N ALA A 508 2.70 26.95 -9.65
CA ALA A 508 1.40 27.49 -9.23
C ALA A 508 0.40 27.62 -10.40
N THR A 509 0.82 27.36 -11.63
CA THR A 509 -0.07 27.30 -12.80
C THR A 509 -0.31 25.84 -13.18
N PRO A 510 -1.56 25.36 -13.30
CA PRO A 510 -1.82 24.04 -13.86
C PRO A 510 -1.21 23.99 -15.26
N VAL A 511 -0.10 23.26 -15.38
CA VAL A 511 0.50 22.97 -16.68
C VAL A 511 -0.50 22.10 -17.40
N ALA A 512 -0.99 22.56 -18.55
CA ALA A 512 -1.82 21.74 -19.42
C ALA A 512 -1.12 20.38 -19.62
N ASP A 513 -1.82 19.29 -19.31
CA ASP A 513 -1.33 17.92 -19.44
C ASP A 513 -1.90 17.29 -20.72
N PRO A 514 -1.29 17.53 -21.89
CA PRO A 514 -1.80 16.99 -23.16
C PRO A 514 -1.64 15.47 -23.25
N PHE A 515 -0.82 14.88 -22.39
CA PHE A 515 -0.46 13.45 -22.45
C PHE A 515 -1.23 12.60 -21.44
N GLY A 516 -1.97 13.21 -20.52
CA GLY A 516 -2.74 12.50 -19.50
C GLY A 516 -1.85 11.75 -18.50
N PHE A 517 -0.70 12.33 -18.15
CA PHE A 517 0.21 11.78 -17.14
C PHE A 517 -0.21 12.10 -15.70
N HIS A 518 -0.94 13.19 -15.50
CA HIS A 518 -1.42 13.67 -14.22
C HIS A 518 -2.86 13.23 -13.99
N LYS A 519 -3.02 12.01 -13.47
CA LYS A 519 -4.30 11.49 -12.99
C LYS A 519 -4.47 11.74 -11.49
N LEU A 520 -5.70 11.87 -11.03
CA LEU A 520 -6.03 11.91 -9.61
C LEU A 520 -6.17 10.48 -9.09
N ALA A 521 -5.34 10.08 -8.12
CA ALA A 521 -5.50 8.83 -7.41
C ALA A 521 -6.36 9.05 -6.16
N ILE A 522 -7.53 8.42 -6.11
CA ILE A 522 -8.38 8.37 -4.91
C ILE A 522 -8.03 7.09 -4.16
N LEU A 523 -7.41 7.24 -2.99
CA LEU A 523 -6.90 6.13 -2.17
C LEU A 523 -7.65 6.06 -0.85
N ALA A 524 -8.15 4.87 -0.50
CA ALA A 524 -8.87 4.59 0.73
C ALA A 524 -8.00 3.78 1.70
N THR A 525 -8.00 4.17 2.97
CA THR A 525 -7.22 3.51 4.01
C THR A 525 -8.12 2.75 4.98
N ARG A 526 -7.61 1.67 5.57
CA ARG A 526 -8.34 0.87 6.57
C ARG A 526 -8.81 1.67 7.79
N ARG A 527 -8.29 2.89 7.99
CA ARG A 527 -8.65 3.80 9.08
C ARG A 527 -9.83 4.69 8.72
N GLY A 528 -10.54 4.43 7.61
CA GLY A 528 -11.74 5.19 7.25
C GLY A 528 -11.42 6.56 6.66
N ARG A 529 -10.21 6.76 6.11
CA ARG A 529 -9.77 8.04 5.53
C ARG A 529 -9.54 7.88 4.03
N LEU A 530 -9.85 8.94 3.29
CA LEU A 530 -9.63 9.05 1.86
C LEU A 530 -8.54 10.09 1.59
N TYR A 531 -7.73 9.82 0.57
CA TYR A 531 -6.68 10.70 0.08
C TYR A 531 -6.85 10.91 -1.41
N GLY A 532 -6.74 12.16 -1.85
CA GLY A 532 -6.57 12.52 -3.26
C GLY A 532 -5.10 12.83 -3.52
N LEU A 533 -4.44 12.03 -4.36
CA LEU A 533 -3.05 12.23 -4.75
C LEU A 533 -2.96 12.61 -6.22
N ASP A 534 -1.97 13.43 -6.60
CA ASP A 534 -1.54 13.48 -7.99
C ASP A 534 -0.74 12.22 -8.31
N ALA A 535 -1.22 11.36 -9.21
CA ALA A 535 -0.56 10.11 -9.56
C ALA A 535 0.69 10.30 -10.44
N ALA A 536 1.01 11.53 -10.85
CA ALA A 536 2.29 11.89 -11.45
C ALA A 536 3.39 12.07 -10.40
N SER A 537 4.66 12.14 -10.82
CA SER A 537 5.75 12.57 -9.91
C SER A 537 5.59 14.06 -9.58
N PRO A 538 5.59 14.49 -8.29
CA PRO A 538 6.11 13.77 -7.11
C PRO A 538 5.09 13.07 -6.21
N GLY A 539 3.84 12.82 -6.63
CA GLY A 539 2.88 12.07 -5.83
C GLY A 539 2.20 12.90 -4.73
N SER A 540 2.03 14.21 -4.93
CA SER A 540 1.60 15.12 -3.86
C SER A 540 0.19 14.82 -3.34
N VAL A 541 0.00 14.94 -2.03
CA VAL A 541 -1.32 14.86 -1.39
C VAL A 541 -2.05 16.18 -1.66
N LEU A 542 -3.15 16.13 -2.41
CA LEU A 542 -3.97 17.28 -2.77
C LEU A 542 -5.03 17.57 -1.70
N TRP A 543 -5.63 16.52 -1.16
CA TRP A 543 -6.63 16.61 -0.10
C TRP A 543 -6.69 15.31 0.72
N THR A 544 -7.22 15.42 1.94
CA THR A 544 -7.55 14.29 2.82
C THR A 544 -8.93 14.50 3.42
N ALA A 545 -9.70 13.42 3.58
CA ALA A 545 -11.03 13.46 4.17
C ALA A 545 -11.28 12.23 5.06
N LYS A 546 -11.73 12.45 6.29
CA LYS A 546 -12.21 11.37 7.17
C LYS A 546 -13.61 10.96 6.69
N ALA A 547 -13.70 9.78 6.07
CA ALA A 547 -14.91 9.29 5.41
C ALA A 547 -15.80 8.46 6.34
N VAL A 548 -15.18 7.60 7.16
CA VAL A 548 -15.89 6.63 8.02
C VAL A 548 -15.23 6.61 9.41
N ASP A 549 -16.04 6.53 10.47
CA ASP A 549 -15.54 6.27 11.82
C ASP A 549 -15.31 4.76 12.01
N THR A 550 -14.11 4.39 12.45
CA THR A 550 -13.64 3.00 12.53
C THR A 550 -13.73 2.43 13.94
N ALA A 551 -14.59 2.97 14.80
CA ALA A 551 -14.81 2.47 16.15
C ALA A 551 -15.30 1.00 16.18
N SER A 552 -16.00 0.55 15.13
CA SER A 552 -16.52 -0.82 14.95
C SER A 552 -15.51 -1.82 14.37
N GLY A 553 -14.37 -1.35 13.85
CA GLY A 553 -13.38 -2.18 13.17
C GLY A 553 -12.70 -1.48 11.98
N PRO A 554 -11.75 -2.15 11.30
CA PRO A 554 -11.09 -1.58 10.13
C PRO A 554 -12.06 -1.43 8.96
N TRP A 555 -11.97 -0.31 8.24
CA TRP A 555 -12.74 -0.09 7.02
C TRP A 555 -12.27 -1.04 5.93
N LYS A 556 -13.15 -1.95 5.52
CA LYS A 556 -12.90 -2.88 4.42
C LYS A 556 -13.60 -2.34 3.18
N VAL A 557 -12.83 -1.93 2.17
CA VAL A 557 -13.38 -1.38 0.92
C VAL A 557 -13.49 -2.50 -0.12
N GLN A 558 -14.67 -2.65 -0.71
CA GLN A 558 -14.93 -3.65 -1.74
C GLN A 558 -14.67 -3.12 -3.15
N LYS A 559 -15.02 -1.85 -3.41
CA LYS A 559 -14.81 -1.22 -4.72
C LYS A 559 -14.80 0.29 -4.62
N ILE A 560 -14.00 0.92 -5.48
CA ILE A 560 -14.07 2.35 -5.79
C ILE A 560 -14.44 2.49 -7.26
N TYR A 561 -15.47 3.29 -7.54
CA TYR A 561 -15.85 3.66 -8.90
C TYR A 561 -15.75 5.17 -9.04
N VAL A 562 -15.17 5.62 -10.15
CA VAL A 562 -15.09 7.03 -10.49
C VAL A 562 -16.04 7.31 -11.65
N ASP A 563 -16.98 8.20 -11.40
CA ASP A 563 -17.80 8.83 -12.41
C ASP A 563 -17.11 10.15 -12.82
N GLU A 564 -16.32 10.07 -13.88
CA GLU A 564 -15.54 11.21 -14.37
C GLU A 564 -16.48 12.32 -14.89
N ALA A 565 -17.59 11.95 -15.54
CA ALA A 565 -18.60 12.87 -16.06
C ALA A 565 -19.25 13.73 -14.97
N ASN A 566 -19.47 13.18 -13.77
CA ASN A 566 -19.97 13.96 -12.63
C ASN A 566 -18.87 14.46 -11.69
N GLY A 567 -17.62 14.02 -11.87
CA GLY A 567 -16.50 14.34 -10.99
C GLY A 567 -16.65 13.75 -9.58
N VAL A 568 -17.29 12.58 -9.46
CA VAL A 568 -17.62 11.94 -8.18
C VAL A 568 -17.01 10.54 -8.12
N ALA A 569 -16.35 10.24 -6.99
CA ALA A 569 -15.91 8.88 -6.67
C ALA A 569 -16.84 8.26 -5.61
N THR A 570 -17.35 7.08 -5.90
CA THR A 570 -18.17 6.28 -4.99
C THR A 570 -17.34 5.13 -4.43
N VAL A 571 -17.21 5.08 -3.10
CA VAL A 571 -16.50 4.05 -2.36
C VAL A 571 -17.52 3.15 -1.66
N VAL A 572 -17.51 1.86 -1.98
CA VAL A 572 -18.39 0.88 -1.35
C VAL A 572 -17.62 0.11 -0.29
N GLY A 573 -18.04 0.27 0.97
CA GLY A 573 -17.52 -0.46 2.11
C GLY A 573 -18.13 -1.87 2.23
N ALA A 574 -17.51 -2.73 3.03
CA ALA A 574 -18.01 -4.05 3.36
C ALA A 574 -19.24 -4.00 4.27
N THR A 575 -19.55 -2.85 4.86
CA THR A 575 -20.83 -2.57 5.49
C THR A 575 -21.53 -1.49 4.66
N ALA A 576 -22.82 -1.65 4.35
CA ALA A 576 -23.55 -0.68 3.54
C ALA A 576 -23.49 0.76 4.12
N GLY A 577 -23.55 0.88 5.45
CA GLY A 577 -23.41 2.15 6.18
C GLY A 577 -22.02 2.79 6.13
N GLU A 578 -21.02 2.09 5.59
CA GLU A 578 -19.64 2.56 5.42
C GLU A 578 -19.31 2.91 3.96
N SER A 579 -20.34 3.15 3.13
CA SER A 579 -20.19 3.51 1.71
C SER A 579 -20.36 5.01 1.50
N VAL A 580 -19.38 5.68 0.87
CA VAL A 580 -19.29 7.15 0.81
C VAL A 580 -19.07 7.61 -0.63
N ALA A 581 -19.70 8.72 -1.02
CA ALA A 581 -19.44 9.42 -2.28
C ALA A 581 -18.72 10.75 -2.04
N VAL A 582 -17.65 11.01 -2.79
CA VAL A 582 -16.80 12.21 -2.65
C VAL A 582 -16.54 12.89 -3.98
N LYS A 583 -16.36 14.22 -3.97
CA LYS A 583 -15.87 14.95 -5.15
C LYS A 583 -14.38 14.67 -5.37
N ILE A 584 -13.99 14.29 -6.59
CA ILE A 584 -12.61 13.86 -6.88
C ILE A 584 -11.57 14.99 -6.72
N GLN A 585 -11.95 16.24 -6.97
CA GLN A 585 -11.03 17.38 -6.92
C GLN A 585 -10.78 17.91 -5.50
N THR A 586 -11.80 17.88 -4.64
CA THR A 586 -11.77 18.55 -3.33
C THR A 586 -11.80 17.57 -2.15
N GLY A 587 -12.22 16.33 -2.37
CA GLY A 587 -12.46 15.36 -1.29
C GLY A 587 -13.72 15.64 -0.48
N GLU A 588 -14.55 16.60 -0.88
CA GLU A 588 -15.79 16.92 -0.19
C GLU A 588 -16.76 15.74 -0.25
N ILE A 589 -17.22 15.28 0.90
CA ILE A 589 -18.19 14.18 1.03
C ILE A 589 -19.58 14.69 0.65
N ILE A 590 -20.16 14.10 -0.39
CA ILE A 590 -21.49 14.45 -0.89
C ILE A 590 -22.56 13.65 -0.15
N VAL A 591 -22.33 12.34 -0.01
CA VAL A 591 -23.26 11.40 0.64
C VAL A 591 -22.45 10.38 1.44
N SER A 592 -22.79 10.21 2.72
CA SER A 592 -22.12 9.28 3.65
C SER A 592 -22.70 7.87 3.63
N THR A 593 -23.83 7.65 2.97
CA THR A 593 -24.45 6.33 2.82
C THR A 593 -25.11 6.25 1.45
N VAL A 594 -24.45 5.58 0.51
CA VAL A 594 -24.92 5.49 -0.89
C VAL A 594 -25.99 4.39 -1.08
N ASN A 595 -26.13 3.48 -0.11
CA ASN A 595 -26.92 2.26 -0.24
C ASN A 595 -27.95 2.09 0.90
N ASP A 596 -29.06 2.82 0.84
CA ASP A 596 -30.12 2.73 1.86
C ASP A 596 -30.90 1.38 1.84
N ASN A 597 -30.81 0.63 0.73
CA ASN A 597 -31.61 -0.58 0.52
C ASN A 597 -30.89 -1.89 0.90
N VAL A 598 -29.64 -1.82 1.39
CA VAL A 598 -28.85 -3.00 1.78
C VAL A 598 -28.64 -3.01 3.28
N ASN A 599 -29.29 -3.95 3.97
CA ASN A 599 -29.03 -4.19 5.38
C ASN A 599 -27.95 -5.26 5.52
N GLY A 600 -26.78 -4.90 6.07
CA GLY A 600 -25.74 -5.86 6.47
C GLY A 600 -24.43 -5.78 5.68
N ALA A 601 -23.72 -6.92 5.64
CA ALA A 601 -22.39 -7.04 5.06
C ALA A 601 -22.44 -7.21 3.54
N VAL A 602 -21.63 -6.42 2.83
CA VAL A 602 -21.44 -6.40 1.38
C VAL A 602 -20.18 -7.20 1.04
N ALA A 603 -20.36 -8.28 0.28
CA ALA A 603 -19.26 -9.13 -0.19
C ALA A 603 -18.53 -8.53 -1.39
N SER A 604 -19.25 -7.89 -2.30
CA SER A 604 -18.68 -7.28 -3.51
C SER A 604 -19.57 -6.17 -4.05
N ALA A 605 -19.06 -5.38 -5.00
CA ALA A 605 -19.86 -4.40 -5.72
C ALA A 605 -19.55 -4.45 -7.21
N VAL A 606 -20.57 -4.33 -8.05
CA VAL A 606 -20.46 -4.45 -9.51
C VAL A 606 -20.93 -3.15 -10.14
N LEU A 607 -20.22 -2.69 -11.17
CA LEU A 607 -20.67 -1.54 -11.95
C LEU A 607 -21.73 -2.05 -12.92
N VAL A 608 -22.92 -1.46 -12.89
CA VAL A 608 -24.04 -1.84 -13.75
C VAL A 608 -24.60 -0.63 -14.47
N ASN A 609 -25.03 -0.83 -15.71
CA ASN A 609 -25.75 0.17 -16.48
C ASN A 609 -27.26 0.08 -16.26
N SER A 610 -27.93 1.22 -16.20
CA SER A 610 -29.39 1.33 -16.06
C SER A 610 -29.95 2.48 -16.87
N ALA A 611 -31.28 2.60 -16.95
CA ALA A 611 -31.94 3.73 -17.60
C ALA A 611 -31.59 5.08 -16.94
N SER A 612 -31.25 5.08 -15.65
CA SER A 612 -30.80 6.27 -14.91
C SER A 612 -29.29 6.58 -15.05
N GLY A 613 -28.54 5.73 -15.74
CA GLY A 613 -27.08 5.81 -15.86
C GLY A 613 -26.34 4.68 -15.13
N PRO A 614 -25.00 4.68 -15.19
CA PRO A 614 -24.16 3.69 -14.51
C PRO A 614 -24.15 3.91 -12.99
N TYR A 615 -24.18 2.83 -12.22
CA TYR A 615 -24.01 2.89 -10.76
C TYR A 615 -23.41 1.60 -10.21
N LEU A 616 -22.94 1.65 -8.96
CA LEU A 616 -22.45 0.46 -8.25
C LEU A 616 -23.60 -0.28 -7.58
N LEU A 617 -23.86 -1.52 -7.99
CA LEU A 617 -24.76 -2.44 -7.32
C LEU A 617 -24.00 -3.23 -6.24
N PRO A 618 -24.27 -3.02 -4.95
CA PRO A 618 -23.71 -3.83 -3.87
C PRO A 618 -24.35 -5.23 -3.85
N VAL A 619 -23.52 -6.25 -3.63
CA VAL A 619 -23.91 -7.64 -3.48
C VAL A 619 -23.58 -8.09 -2.03
N PRO A 620 -24.58 -8.41 -1.20
CA PRO A 620 -24.39 -8.90 0.17
C PRO A 620 -23.73 -10.28 0.23
N GLU A 621 -23.24 -10.68 1.40
CA GLU A 621 -22.59 -12.00 1.62
C GLU A 621 -23.51 -13.20 1.41
N ASP A 622 -24.82 -13.05 1.62
CA ASP A 622 -25.81 -14.09 1.30
C ASP A 622 -26.07 -14.20 -0.22
N GLY A 623 -25.45 -13.32 -1.01
CA GLY A 623 -25.58 -13.19 -2.45
C GLY A 623 -26.91 -12.58 -2.90
N SER A 624 -27.86 -12.30 -2.01
CA SER A 624 -29.19 -11.80 -2.38
C SER A 624 -29.08 -10.44 -3.07
N VAL A 625 -29.82 -10.20 -4.16
CA VAL A 625 -29.80 -8.87 -4.76
C VAL A 625 -30.85 -8.00 -4.06
N PRO A 626 -30.48 -6.80 -3.57
CA PRO A 626 -31.42 -5.87 -2.95
C PRO A 626 -32.57 -5.50 -3.90
N ALA A 627 -33.71 -5.06 -3.36
CA ALA A 627 -34.80 -4.56 -4.20
C ALA A 627 -34.35 -3.35 -5.03
N ILE A 628 -34.37 -3.49 -6.36
CA ILE A 628 -33.93 -2.45 -7.28
C ILE A 628 -35.16 -1.74 -7.88
N PRO A 629 -35.24 -0.40 -7.80
CA PRO A 629 -36.22 0.40 -8.53
C PRO A 629 -36.16 0.15 -10.05
N VAL A 630 -37.30 0.28 -10.74
CA VAL A 630 -37.40 0.00 -12.18
C VAL A 630 -36.45 0.87 -13.02
N ASP A 631 -36.26 2.14 -12.64
CA ASP A 631 -35.34 3.09 -13.29
C ASP A 631 -33.85 2.72 -13.13
N LYS A 632 -33.52 1.97 -12.07
CA LYS A 632 -32.18 1.46 -11.77
C LYS A 632 -31.99 -0.01 -12.16
N CYS A 633 -32.96 -0.64 -12.82
CA CYS A 633 -32.86 -2.04 -13.18
C CYS A 633 -31.66 -2.28 -14.10
N PRO A 634 -30.71 -3.16 -13.73
CA PRO A 634 -29.53 -3.42 -14.54
C PRO A 634 -29.89 -3.97 -15.92
N THR A 635 -29.21 -3.49 -16.96
CA THR A 635 -29.39 -4.01 -18.33
C THR A 635 -28.54 -5.25 -18.60
N GLU A 636 -27.49 -5.45 -17.82
CA GLU A 636 -26.48 -6.49 -17.99
C GLU A 636 -26.74 -7.68 -17.05
N SER A 637 -26.21 -8.84 -17.41
CA SER A 637 -26.15 -9.99 -16.49
C SER A 637 -24.91 -9.86 -15.62
N ILE A 638 -25.05 -10.20 -14.34
CA ILE A 638 -23.95 -10.15 -13.38
C ILE A 638 -23.63 -11.55 -12.85
N VAL A 639 -22.41 -11.71 -12.37
CA VAL A 639 -21.96 -12.93 -11.70
C VAL A 639 -21.85 -12.68 -10.22
N ILE A 640 -22.46 -13.55 -9.42
CA ILE A 640 -22.44 -13.48 -7.96
C ILE A 640 -21.70 -14.72 -7.44
N ARG A 641 -20.69 -14.48 -6.60
CA ARG A 641 -20.05 -15.53 -5.81
C ARG A 641 -20.89 -15.81 -4.57
N GLU A 642 -21.25 -17.07 -4.37
CA GLU A 642 -21.94 -17.51 -3.16
C GLU A 642 -20.92 -17.86 -2.08
N HIS A 643 -21.05 -17.23 -0.91
CA HIS A 643 -20.16 -17.45 0.24
C HIS A 643 -20.67 -18.50 1.23
N ALA A 644 -21.87 -19.08 1.01
CA ALA A 644 -22.45 -20.12 1.86
C ALA A 644 -21.78 -21.49 1.67
N SER A 645 -22.17 -22.48 2.49
CA SER A 645 -21.59 -23.82 2.68
C SER A 645 -21.38 -24.71 1.45
N ALA A 646 -21.80 -24.27 0.26
CA ALA A 646 -21.41 -24.84 -1.02
C ALA A 646 -20.84 -23.70 -1.88
N ALA A 647 -19.51 -23.58 -1.92
CA ALA A 647 -18.82 -22.53 -2.66
C ALA A 647 -19.17 -22.62 -4.16
N GLY A 648 -19.99 -21.68 -4.61
CA GLY A 648 -20.54 -21.65 -5.95
C GLY A 648 -20.52 -20.26 -6.56
N ILE A 649 -20.80 -20.20 -7.85
CA ILE A 649 -20.91 -18.97 -8.63
C ILE A 649 -22.23 -19.06 -9.38
N ARG A 650 -23.03 -18.00 -9.37
CA ARG A 650 -24.28 -17.94 -10.11
C ARG A 650 -24.30 -16.76 -11.09
N GLY A 651 -24.85 -17.01 -12.27
CA GLY A 651 -25.21 -15.99 -13.24
C GLY A 651 -26.61 -15.47 -12.96
N VAL A 652 -26.75 -14.16 -13.01
CA VAL A 652 -27.99 -13.47 -12.66
C VAL A 652 -28.34 -12.46 -13.74
N ARG A 653 -29.58 -12.51 -14.22
CA ARG A 653 -30.18 -11.54 -15.12
C ARG A 653 -31.26 -10.74 -14.40
N PHE A 654 -31.46 -9.51 -14.85
CA PHE A 654 -32.51 -8.63 -14.34
C PHE A 654 -33.59 -8.41 -15.39
N VAL A 655 -34.85 -8.47 -14.95
CA VAL A 655 -36.03 -8.26 -15.78
C VAL A 655 -36.89 -7.17 -15.14
N ALA A 656 -37.07 -6.06 -15.87
CA ALA A 656 -37.94 -4.98 -15.42
C ALA A 656 -39.42 -5.40 -15.54
N SER A 657 -40.11 -5.46 -14.39
CA SER A 657 -41.56 -5.59 -14.28
C SER A 657 -42.18 -4.22 -13.96
N PRO A 658 -43.48 -3.96 -14.27
CA PRO A 658 -44.11 -2.64 -14.06
C PRO A 658 -43.90 -2.02 -12.67
N ASP A 659 -43.80 -2.84 -11.62
CA ASP A 659 -43.70 -2.39 -10.22
C ASP A 659 -42.31 -2.62 -9.59
N ALA A 660 -41.43 -3.44 -10.18
CA ALA A 660 -40.12 -3.80 -9.60
C ALA A 660 -39.14 -4.40 -10.64
N CYS A 661 -37.84 -4.32 -10.36
CA CYS A 661 -36.83 -5.10 -11.08
C CYS A 661 -36.73 -6.51 -10.46
N ALA A 662 -37.11 -7.54 -11.22
CA ALA A 662 -37.02 -8.93 -10.79
C ALA A 662 -35.66 -9.52 -11.16
N GLN A 663 -35.14 -10.37 -10.27
CA GLN A 663 -33.91 -11.12 -10.49
C GLN A 663 -34.24 -12.54 -10.96
N GLU A 664 -33.56 -13.01 -12.01
CA GLU A 664 -33.65 -14.39 -12.50
C GLU A 664 -32.25 -15.02 -12.54
N THR A 665 -32.07 -16.14 -11.84
CA THR A 665 -30.83 -16.92 -11.93
C THR A 665 -30.81 -17.67 -13.26
N THR A 666 -29.79 -17.40 -14.09
CA THR A 666 -29.66 -18.00 -15.43
C THR A 666 -28.86 -19.29 -15.41
N TRP A 667 -27.80 -19.37 -14.59
CA TRP A 667 -26.94 -20.55 -14.46
C TRP A 667 -26.28 -20.59 -13.08
N THR A 668 -25.81 -21.78 -12.70
CA THR A 668 -25.06 -22.01 -11.45
C THR A 668 -23.86 -22.91 -11.72
N PHE A 669 -22.72 -22.58 -11.12
CA PHE A 669 -21.49 -23.35 -11.12
C PHE A 669 -21.11 -23.67 -9.68
N SER A 670 -20.76 -24.92 -9.40
CA SER A 670 -20.31 -25.35 -8.07
C SER A 670 -19.04 -26.17 -8.21
N VAL A 671 -18.05 -25.90 -7.37
CA VAL A 671 -16.86 -26.75 -7.28
C VAL A 671 -17.19 -28.03 -6.49
N PRO A 672 -16.40 -29.12 -6.64
CA PRO A 672 -16.63 -30.33 -5.85
C PRO A 672 -16.60 -30.02 -4.35
N PRO A 673 -17.38 -30.71 -3.49
CA PRO A 673 -17.55 -30.32 -2.07
C PRO A 673 -16.27 -30.28 -1.22
N GLN A 674 -15.22 -30.98 -1.65
CA GLN A 674 -13.91 -31.02 -0.98
C GLN A 674 -13.00 -29.84 -1.38
N PHE A 675 -13.42 -29.04 -2.36
CA PHE A 675 -12.67 -27.90 -2.86
C PHE A 675 -13.30 -26.61 -2.35
N ARG A 676 -12.45 -25.61 -2.04
CA ARG A 676 -12.88 -24.24 -1.79
C ARG A 676 -12.35 -23.32 -2.88
N ILE A 677 -13.16 -22.36 -3.31
CA ILE A 677 -12.73 -21.30 -4.24
C ILE A 677 -11.74 -20.38 -3.51
N VAL A 678 -10.52 -20.27 -4.03
CA VAL A 678 -9.44 -19.42 -3.48
C VAL A 678 -9.36 -18.07 -4.18
N ASP A 679 -9.59 -18.04 -5.49
CA ASP A 679 -9.51 -16.80 -6.27
C ASP A 679 -10.44 -16.84 -7.50
N VAL A 680 -10.87 -15.66 -7.95
CA VAL A 680 -11.67 -15.46 -9.16
C VAL A 680 -11.15 -14.24 -9.91
N ALA A 681 -10.53 -14.48 -11.07
CA ALA A 681 -9.98 -13.43 -11.91
C ALA A 681 -10.93 -13.12 -13.07
N THR A 682 -11.26 -11.84 -13.23
CA THR A 682 -12.03 -11.32 -14.37
C THR A 682 -11.19 -10.34 -15.18
N ARG A 683 -11.61 -10.08 -16.41
CA ARG A 683 -10.96 -9.13 -17.30
C ARG A 683 -11.02 -7.69 -16.74
N PRO A 684 -9.96 -6.88 -16.86
CA PRO A 684 -10.01 -5.46 -16.51
C PRO A 684 -11.07 -4.70 -17.32
N ALA A 685 -11.66 -3.66 -16.73
CA ALA A 685 -12.68 -2.85 -17.39
C ALA A 685 -12.17 -2.18 -18.67
N HIS A 686 -10.93 -1.66 -18.65
CA HIS A 686 -10.26 -1.11 -19.82
C HIS A 686 -9.21 -2.11 -20.35
N ASP A 687 -9.62 -2.94 -21.31
CA ASP A 687 -8.73 -3.91 -21.97
C ASP A 687 -9.02 -3.97 -23.50
N PRO A 688 -8.67 -2.92 -24.26
CA PRO A 688 -8.87 -2.91 -25.71
C PRO A 688 -7.94 -3.91 -26.42
N VAL A 689 -8.41 -4.52 -27.52
CA VAL A 689 -7.63 -5.50 -28.28
C VAL A 689 -7.28 -4.93 -29.65
N ALA A 690 -6.00 -4.63 -29.88
CA ALA A 690 -5.54 -4.06 -31.15
C ALA A 690 -5.49 -5.08 -32.30
N SER A 691 -5.24 -6.36 -32.00
CA SER A 691 -5.14 -7.41 -33.03
C SER A 691 -5.91 -8.67 -32.65
N ILE A 692 -6.78 -9.11 -33.56
CA ILE A 692 -7.60 -10.32 -33.44
C ILE A 692 -6.82 -11.64 -33.51
N GLY A 693 -5.57 -11.59 -33.98
CA GLY A 693 -4.74 -12.77 -34.19
C GLY A 693 -3.27 -12.47 -34.04
N ARG A 694 -2.47 -13.52 -33.90
CA ARG A 694 -1.02 -13.47 -33.88
C ARG A 694 -0.49 -14.00 -35.21
N VAL A 695 0.33 -13.22 -35.89
CA VAL A 695 0.99 -13.64 -37.13
C VAL A 695 2.18 -14.54 -36.76
N LEU A 696 2.26 -15.73 -37.38
CA LEU A 696 3.33 -16.70 -37.21
C LEU A 696 4.49 -16.43 -38.17
N GLY A 697 5.63 -17.06 -37.97
CA GLY A 697 6.83 -16.86 -38.80
C GLY A 697 6.64 -17.23 -40.28
N ASP A 698 5.67 -18.09 -40.59
CA ASP A 698 5.29 -18.44 -41.97
C ASP A 698 4.20 -17.53 -42.56
N ARG A 699 3.87 -16.42 -41.88
CA ARG A 699 2.82 -15.44 -42.23
C ARG A 699 1.39 -15.97 -42.15
N THR A 700 1.19 -17.14 -41.58
CA THR A 700 -0.15 -17.60 -41.19
C THR A 700 -0.57 -16.91 -39.89
N VAL A 701 -1.86 -16.94 -39.56
CA VAL A 701 -2.43 -16.24 -38.42
C VAL A 701 -3.09 -17.21 -37.45
N LEU A 702 -2.65 -17.18 -36.19
CA LEU A 702 -3.32 -17.88 -35.11
C LEU A 702 -4.34 -16.93 -34.46
N TYR A 703 -5.63 -17.20 -34.62
CA TYR A 703 -6.70 -16.32 -34.14
C TYR A 703 -6.90 -16.47 -32.63
N LYS A 704 -6.94 -15.34 -31.93
CA LYS A 704 -7.12 -15.29 -30.47
C LYS A 704 -8.57 -15.55 -30.13
N TYR A 705 -8.81 -16.26 -29.04
CA TYR A 705 -10.15 -16.36 -28.47
C TYR A 705 -10.44 -15.12 -27.61
N LEU A 706 -11.32 -14.25 -28.10
CA LEU A 706 -11.57 -12.92 -27.53
C LEU A 706 -13.01 -12.79 -27.01
N ASN A 707 -13.31 -13.50 -25.92
CA ASN A 707 -14.59 -13.34 -25.22
C ASN A 707 -14.41 -12.34 -24.06
N PRO A 708 -15.14 -11.21 -24.03
CA PRO A 708 -15.07 -10.25 -22.92
C PRO A 708 -15.69 -10.79 -21.62
N ASN A 709 -16.53 -11.83 -21.73
CA ASN A 709 -17.32 -12.40 -20.64
C ASN A 709 -16.65 -13.66 -20.08
N LEU A 710 -15.38 -13.54 -19.69
CA LEU A 710 -14.60 -14.65 -19.15
C LEU A 710 -14.27 -14.44 -17.68
N ALA A 711 -14.28 -15.54 -16.93
CA ALA A 711 -13.76 -15.60 -15.57
C ALA A 711 -12.91 -16.86 -15.38
N VAL A 712 -11.81 -16.71 -14.64
CA VAL A 712 -10.98 -17.83 -14.20
C VAL A 712 -11.24 -18.06 -12.73
N VAL A 713 -11.67 -19.26 -12.38
CA VAL A 713 -11.97 -19.68 -11.01
C VAL A 713 -10.91 -20.66 -10.57
N ALA A 714 -10.18 -20.33 -9.50
CA ALA A 714 -9.21 -21.22 -8.87
C ALA A 714 -9.81 -21.83 -7.60
N ALA A 715 -9.72 -23.15 -7.46
CA ALA A 715 -10.25 -23.87 -6.31
C ALA A 715 -9.27 -24.94 -5.82
N ILE A 716 -9.07 -25.04 -4.51
CA ILE A 716 -8.11 -25.96 -3.89
C ILE A 716 -8.79 -26.97 -2.99
N ASN A 717 -8.29 -28.20 -3.01
CA ASN A 717 -8.53 -29.20 -1.98
C ASN A 717 -7.33 -29.20 -1.03
N ASP A 718 -7.53 -28.65 0.17
CA ASP A 718 -6.48 -28.50 1.17
C ASP A 718 -5.99 -29.86 1.73
N GLU A 719 -6.80 -30.93 1.67
CA GLU A 719 -6.42 -32.26 2.14
C GLU A 719 -5.49 -32.99 1.16
N THR A 720 -5.77 -32.88 -0.15
CA THR A 720 -4.99 -33.56 -1.20
C THR A 720 -3.89 -32.68 -1.79
N GLY A 721 -3.91 -31.37 -1.53
CA GLY A 721 -3.00 -30.40 -2.15
C GLY A 721 -3.21 -30.30 -3.67
N VAL A 722 -4.46 -30.39 -4.13
CA VAL A 722 -4.80 -30.33 -5.56
C VAL A 722 -5.49 -29.00 -5.85
N LEU A 723 -4.93 -28.23 -6.77
CA LEU A 723 -5.51 -26.99 -7.29
C LEU A 723 -6.16 -27.26 -8.64
N MET A 724 -7.40 -26.80 -8.82
CA MET A 724 -8.10 -26.80 -10.09
C MET A 724 -8.34 -25.37 -10.56
N THR A 725 -8.12 -25.11 -11.84
CA THR A 725 -8.53 -23.86 -12.49
C THR A 725 -9.64 -24.16 -13.47
N PHE A 726 -10.67 -23.31 -13.49
CA PHE A 726 -11.82 -23.41 -14.38
C PHE A 726 -11.98 -22.10 -15.14
N LEU A 727 -11.99 -22.18 -16.47
CA LEU A 727 -12.30 -21.05 -17.35
C LEU A 727 -13.80 -21.10 -17.67
N LEU A 728 -14.54 -20.10 -17.23
CA LEU A 728 -15.99 -20.00 -17.37
C LEU A 728 -16.37 -18.84 -18.30
N ASP A 729 -17.44 -19.04 -19.07
CA ASP A 729 -18.19 -17.95 -19.69
C ASP A 729 -19.17 -17.38 -18.66
N THR A 730 -19.08 -16.08 -18.38
CA THR A 730 -19.86 -15.40 -17.34
C THR A 730 -21.31 -15.10 -17.73
N VAL A 731 -21.66 -15.21 -19.02
CA VAL A 731 -23.03 -15.02 -19.50
C VAL A 731 -23.79 -16.34 -19.48
N SER A 732 -23.19 -17.41 -20.02
CA SER A 732 -23.85 -18.72 -20.16
C SER A 732 -23.57 -19.70 -19.02
N GLY A 733 -22.50 -19.49 -18.25
CA GLY A 733 -22.04 -20.44 -17.22
C GLY A 733 -21.30 -21.64 -17.78
N GLN A 734 -21.00 -21.66 -19.09
CA GLN A 734 -20.33 -22.77 -19.74
C GLN A 734 -18.88 -22.91 -19.25
N LEU A 735 -18.48 -24.14 -18.91
CA LEU A 735 -17.09 -24.50 -18.67
C LEU A 735 -16.35 -24.63 -20.00
N LEU A 736 -15.40 -23.74 -20.27
CA LEU A 736 -14.64 -23.68 -21.51
C LEU A 736 -13.35 -24.50 -21.44
N SER A 737 -12.67 -24.48 -20.30
CA SER A 737 -11.44 -25.24 -20.07
C SER A 737 -11.23 -25.47 -18.58
N SER A 738 -10.52 -26.53 -18.22
CA SER A 738 -10.10 -26.80 -16.85
C SER A 738 -8.72 -27.40 -16.79
N ALA A 739 -7.92 -27.03 -15.80
CA ALA A 739 -6.62 -27.64 -15.52
C ALA A 739 -6.51 -28.07 -14.06
N THR A 740 -5.59 -29.00 -13.78
CA THR A 740 -5.34 -29.54 -12.45
C THR A 740 -3.84 -29.51 -12.16
N TYR A 741 -3.48 -29.10 -10.94
CA TYR A 741 -2.11 -28.99 -10.48
C TYR A 741 -1.97 -29.72 -9.14
N ASP A 742 -1.04 -30.67 -9.07
CA ASP A 742 -0.79 -31.49 -7.88
C ASP A 742 0.29 -30.90 -6.98
N GLY A 743 0.22 -31.23 -5.68
CA GLY A 743 1.25 -30.87 -4.70
C GLY A 743 1.22 -29.39 -4.29
N VAL A 744 0.10 -28.69 -4.49
CA VAL A 744 -0.08 -27.29 -4.13
C VAL A 744 -0.31 -27.15 -2.62
N ASP A 745 0.39 -26.20 -2.00
CA ASP A 745 0.25 -25.87 -0.59
C ASP A 745 -0.88 -24.85 -0.39
N GLY A 746 -2.03 -25.30 0.13
CA GLY A 746 -3.19 -24.45 0.36
C GLY A 746 -3.06 -23.45 1.51
N SER A 747 -1.99 -23.53 2.30
CA SER A 747 -1.65 -22.50 3.29
C SER A 747 -1.03 -21.24 2.65
N LYS A 748 -0.57 -21.34 1.41
CA LYS A 748 -0.03 -20.22 0.63
C LYS A 748 -1.10 -19.67 -0.32
N PRO A 749 -1.11 -18.36 -0.58
CA PRO A 749 -2.12 -17.77 -1.44
C PRO A 749 -1.94 -18.16 -2.90
N VAL A 750 -3.07 -18.29 -3.58
CA VAL A 750 -3.20 -18.50 -5.02
C VAL A 750 -3.81 -17.23 -5.59
N GLU A 751 -3.22 -16.70 -6.66
CA GLU A 751 -3.68 -15.49 -7.33
C GLU A 751 -3.65 -15.70 -8.84
N CYS A 752 -4.71 -15.29 -9.51
CA CYS A 752 -4.88 -15.41 -10.95
C CYS A 752 -5.11 -14.03 -11.59
N LEU A 753 -4.73 -13.91 -12.85
CA LEU A 753 -4.92 -12.70 -13.64
C LEU A 753 -5.41 -13.09 -15.03
N LEU A 754 -6.45 -12.43 -15.52
CA LEU A 754 -7.05 -12.64 -16.84
C LEU A 754 -7.01 -11.33 -17.62
N PHE A 755 -6.47 -11.34 -18.83
CA PHE A 755 -6.46 -10.20 -19.73
C PHE A 755 -6.35 -10.66 -21.19
N GLU A 756 -6.90 -9.87 -22.10
CA GLU A 756 -6.94 -10.16 -23.54
C GLU A 756 -7.43 -11.59 -23.83
N ASN A 757 -6.51 -12.49 -24.23
CA ASN A 757 -6.74 -13.90 -24.50
C ASN A 757 -5.86 -14.82 -23.62
N THR A 758 -5.27 -14.27 -22.56
CA THR A 758 -4.37 -14.98 -21.66
C THR A 758 -4.96 -14.98 -20.26
N PHE A 759 -4.79 -16.09 -19.55
CA PHE A 759 -4.81 -16.08 -18.10
C PHE A 759 -3.57 -16.72 -17.51
N LEU A 760 -3.24 -16.35 -16.27
CA LEU A 760 -2.16 -16.95 -15.51
C LEU A 760 -2.54 -17.07 -14.04
N CYS A 761 -1.91 -18.01 -13.34
CA CYS A 761 -2.08 -18.21 -11.92
C CYS A 761 -0.73 -18.49 -11.26
N THR A 762 -0.49 -17.88 -10.10
CA THR A 762 0.68 -18.11 -9.25
C THR A 762 0.28 -18.89 -8.00
N TYR A 763 1.08 -19.88 -7.62
CA TYR A 763 0.84 -20.74 -6.46
C TYR A 763 2.14 -21.37 -5.96
N PHE A 764 2.16 -21.84 -4.71
CA PHE A 764 3.30 -22.58 -4.15
C PHE A 764 3.04 -24.09 -4.22
N ALA A 765 3.97 -24.86 -4.77
CA ALA A 765 3.78 -26.31 -4.91
C ALA A 765 5.09 -27.10 -4.76
N ASP A 766 4.95 -28.35 -4.33
CA ASP A 766 5.96 -29.40 -4.32
C ASP A 766 5.69 -30.39 -5.45
N TYR A 767 6.11 -30.01 -6.67
CA TYR A 767 5.77 -30.75 -7.89
C TYR A 767 6.65 -31.99 -8.06
N ARG A 768 6.04 -33.16 -8.28
CA ARG A 768 6.76 -34.43 -8.47
C ARG A 768 7.15 -34.65 -9.93
N VAL A 769 8.45 -34.85 -10.18
CA VAL A 769 9.02 -35.18 -11.49
C VAL A 769 9.43 -36.65 -11.51
N SER A 770 8.88 -37.42 -12.46
CA SER A 770 9.33 -38.78 -12.75
C SER A 770 10.54 -38.74 -13.69
N ILE A 771 11.67 -39.32 -13.27
CA ILE A 771 12.93 -39.34 -14.04
C ILE A 771 13.25 -40.76 -14.56
N GLY A 772 12.20 -41.56 -14.79
CA GLY A 772 12.33 -42.96 -15.22
C GLY A 772 12.80 -43.90 -14.09
N GLY A 773 12.18 -45.09 -14.00
CA GLY A 773 12.35 -46.01 -12.87
C GLY A 773 11.56 -45.56 -11.62
N ASP A 774 11.94 -46.06 -10.44
CA ASP A 774 11.31 -45.72 -9.13
C ASP A 774 11.80 -44.39 -8.53
N ALA A 775 12.69 -43.66 -9.21
CA ALA A 775 13.26 -42.41 -8.70
C ALA A 775 12.32 -41.20 -8.96
N VAL A 776 11.80 -40.62 -7.89
CA VAL A 776 10.97 -39.40 -7.89
C VAL A 776 11.83 -38.23 -7.39
N GLN A 777 11.97 -37.18 -8.20
CA GLN A 777 12.45 -35.88 -7.71
C GLN A 777 11.27 -34.95 -7.46
N THR A 778 11.45 -33.97 -6.58
CA THR A 778 10.43 -32.94 -6.37
C THR A 778 11.01 -31.55 -6.59
N ILE A 779 10.19 -30.65 -7.12
CA ILE A 779 10.51 -29.24 -7.34
C ILE A 779 9.58 -28.42 -6.47
N LYS A 780 10.09 -28.03 -5.31
CA LYS A 780 9.40 -27.18 -4.36
C LYS A 780 9.71 -25.71 -4.64
N GLY A 781 8.68 -24.89 -4.83
CA GLY A 781 8.86 -23.47 -5.11
C GLY A 781 7.56 -22.78 -5.49
N TYR A 782 7.67 -21.52 -5.90
CA TYR A 782 6.56 -20.80 -6.53
C TYR A 782 6.47 -21.20 -7.99
N HIS A 783 5.26 -21.44 -8.46
CA HIS A 783 4.94 -21.80 -9.83
C HIS A 783 4.06 -20.71 -10.44
N LEU A 784 4.31 -20.41 -11.71
CA LEU A 784 3.52 -19.50 -12.53
C LEU A 784 3.02 -20.28 -13.73
N ALA A 785 1.74 -20.64 -13.74
CA ALA A 785 1.10 -21.25 -14.89
C ALA A 785 0.51 -20.17 -15.81
N VAL A 786 0.87 -20.16 -17.09
CA VAL A 786 0.33 -19.22 -18.10
C VAL A 786 -0.37 -20.02 -19.19
N SER A 787 -1.56 -19.56 -19.57
CA SER A 787 -2.40 -20.19 -20.58
C SER A 787 -2.87 -19.17 -21.61
N ASP A 788 -2.68 -19.49 -22.89
CA ASP A 788 -3.22 -18.74 -24.01
C ASP A 788 -4.43 -19.43 -24.62
N MET A 789 -5.42 -18.63 -25.00
CA MET A 789 -6.66 -19.08 -25.60
C MET A 789 -6.72 -18.66 -27.08
N TYR A 790 -6.93 -19.63 -27.96
CA TYR A 790 -7.05 -19.46 -29.42
C TYR A 790 -8.36 -20.05 -29.94
N GLU A 791 -8.87 -19.52 -31.06
CA GLU A 791 -10.07 -20.07 -31.72
C GLU A 791 -9.82 -21.49 -32.27
N SER A 792 -8.59 -21.77 -32.70
CA SER A 792 -8.13 -23.07 -33.19
C SER A 792 -6.64 -23.24 -32.93
N THR A 793 -6.16 -24.48 -32.84
CA THR A 793 -4.73 -24.80 -32.86
C THR A 793 -4.14 -24.70 -34.26
N GLU A 794 -4.97 -24.75 -35.30
CA GLU A 794 -4.54 -24.68 -36.69
C GLU A 794 -4.36 -23.23 -37.16
N PRO A 795 -3.22 -22.87 -37.76
CA PRO A 795 -3.02 -21.53 -38.31
C PRO A 795 -3.99 -21.24 -39.47
N ASN A 796 -4.37 -19.98 -39.64
CA ASN A 796 -5.38 -19.48 -40.58
C ASN A 796 -6.77 -20.13 -40.46
N ASN A 797 -7.03 -20.83 -39.35
CA ASN A 797 -8.31 -21.48 -39.10
C ASN A 797 -9.01 -20.76 -37.94
N ARG A 798 -10.23 -20.25 -38.20
CA ARG A 798 -11.10 -19.62 -37.19
C ARG A 798 -12.07 -20.61 -36.54
N GLY A 799 -11.88 -21.90 -36.78
CA GLY A 799 -12.79 -22.96 -36.36
C GLY A 799 -14.22 -22.71 -36.85
N VAL A 800 -15.18 -23.04 -36.01
CA VAL A 800 -16.63 -22.84 -36.25
C VAL A 800 -17.01 -21.36 -36.24
N LEU A 801 -16.22 -20.48 -35.62
CA LEU A 801 -16.44 -19.03 -35.64
C LEU A 801 -16.22 -18.43 -37.04
N GLY A 802 -15.36 -19.03 -37.87
CA GLY A 802 -15.08 -18.55 -39.23
C GLY A 802 -16.27 -18.68 -40.19
N SER A 803 -17.04 -19.77 -40.07
CA SER A 803 -18.21 -20.05 -40.90
C SER A 803 -19.52 -19.49 -40.33
N ALA A 804 -19.57 -19.21 -39.02
CA ALA A 804 -20.76 -18.70 -38.31
C ALA A 804 -20.65 -17.25 -37.79
N ALA A 805 -19.58 -16.51 -38.14
CA ALA A 805 -19.22 -15.19 -37.59
C ALA A 805 -20.33 -14.13 -37.58
N GLN A 806 -21.38 -14.28 -38.40
CA GLN A 806 -22.48 -13.32 -38.48
C GLN A 806 -23.60 -13.56 -37.44
N ASN A 807 -23.64 -14.73 -36.78
CA ASN A 807 -24.76 -15.17 -35.93
C ASN A 807 -24.36 -15.66 -34.52
N THR A 808 -23.15 -15.38 -34.03
CA THR A 808 -22.71 -15.83 -32.69
C THR A 808 -23.09 -14.84 -31.59
N SER A 809 -23.91 -15.29 -30.63
CA SER A 809 -24.28 -14.55 -29.41
C SER A 809 -23.72 -15.25 -28.19
N ALA A 810 -23.27 -14.51 -27.17
CA ALA A 810 -22.91 -15.08 -25.87
C ALA A 810 -24.16 -15.53 -25.06
N VAL A 811 -25.33 -14.99 -25.40
CA VAL A 811 -26.63 -15.29 -24.75
C VAL A 811 -27.29 -16.51 -25.40
N GLU A 812 -27.05 -16.73 -26.69
CA GLU A 812 -27.43 -17.93 -27.44
C GLU A 812 -26.15 -18.53 -28.03
N PRO A 813 -25.29 -19.17 -27.20
CA PRO A 813 -24.16 -19.92 -27.73
C PRO A 813 -24.74 -21.04 -28.60
N LEU A 814 -24.57 -20.92 -29.93
CA LEU A 814 -25.04 -21.83 -30.99
C LEU A 814 -25.78 -23.04 -30.40
N GLU A 815 -27.09 -22.88 -30.18
CA GLU A 815 -27.92 -23.99 -29.75
C GLU A 815 -27.66 -25.14 -30.72
N VAL A 816 -27.38 -26.30 -30.13
CA VAL A 816 -27.23 -27.60 -30.75
C VAL A 816 -27.91 -27.64 -32.13
N VAL A 817 -27.15 -27.32 -33.20
CA VAL A 817 -27.49 -27.78 -34.54
C VAL A 817 -27.16 -29.27 -34.49
N SER A 818 -28.09 -30.04 -33.94
CA SER A 818 -28.19 -31.47 -34.17
C SER A 818 -28.58 -31.68 -35.62
N ASP A 819 -27.67 -31.37 -36.56
CA ASP A 819 -27.71 -32.02 -37.85
C ASP A 819 -26.98 -33.35 -37.68
N THR A 820 -27.80 -34.40 -37.67
CA THR A 820 -27.52 -35.78 -37.27
C THR A 820 -26.57 -36.54 -38.21
N ALA A 821 -25.51 -35.90 -38.71
CA ALA A 821 -24.56 -36.54 -39.63
C ALA A 821 -23.07 -36.43 -39.26
N ALA A 822 -22.65 -35.58 -38.30
CA ALA A 822 -21.20 -35.38 -38.07
C ALA A 822 -20.73 -35.02 -36.65
N GLY A 823 -21.54 -35.05 -35.60
CA GLY A 823 -21.08 -34.99 -34.20
C GLY A 823 -19.97 -33.96 -33.89
N GLN A 824 -20.06 -32.74 -34.44
CA GLN A 824 -19.04 -31.70 -34.25
C GLN A 824 -19.24 -30.98 -32.89
N PRO A 825 -18.16 -30.72 -32.13
CA PRO A 825 -18.24 -30.20 -30.77
C PRO A 825 -18.56 -28.70 -30.69
N LEU A 826 -19.04 -28.29 -29.51
CA LEU A 826 -19.26 -26.92 -29.04
C LEU A 826 -18.01 -26.03 -29.20
N LEU A 827 -18.22 -24.70 -29.26
CA LEU A 827 -17.24 -23.61 -29.40
C LEU A 827 -16.24 -23.53 -28.21
N LEU A 828 -15.39 -24.54 -28.03
CA LEU A 828 -14.36 -24.55 -26.98
C LEU A 828 -13.06 -23.93 -27.51
N PRO A 829 -12.41 -23.04 -26.73
CA PRO A 829 -11.11 -22.49 -27.11
C PRO A 829 -10.01 -23.56 -27.08
N ALA A 830 -9.08 -23.45 -28.02
CA ALA A 830 -7.80 -24.15 -27.93
C ALA A 830 -6.92 -23.46 -26.89
N VAL A 831 -6.63 -24.15 -25.78
CA VAL A 831 -5.82 -23.62 -24.69
C VAL A 831 -4.41 -24.20 -24.74
N THR A 832 -3.40 -23.34 -24.83
CA THR A 832 -1.98 -23.70 -24.80
C THR A 832 -1.37 -23.20 -23.48
N SER A 833 -0.82 -24.10 -22.67
CA SER A 833 -0.34 -23.78 -21.33
C SER A 833 1.12 -24.19 -21.09
N ALA A 834 1.82 -23.41 -20.28
CA ALA A 834 3.16 -23.73 -19.76
C ALA A 834 3.30 -23.23 -18.31
N THR A 835 4.19 -23.86 -17.52
CA THR A 835 4.34 -23.56 -16.09
C THR A 835 5.79 -23.36 -15.69
N TRP A 836 6.14 -22.15 -15.28
CA TRP A 836 7.48 -21.81 -14.81
C TRP A 836 7.61 -21.91 -13.30
N VAL A 837 8.80 -22.26 -12.84
CA VAL A 837 9.23 -22.20 -11.45
C VAL A 837 9.94 -20.88 -11.22
N VAL A 838 9.45 -20.09 -10.27
CA VAL A 838 9.93 -18.75 -9.94
C VAL A 838 10.68 -18.81 -8.61
N GLY A 839 11.86 -18.18 -8.54
CA GLY A 839 12.70 -18.16 -7.33
C GLY A 839 12.14 -17.33 -6.17
N SER A 840 11.06 -16.58 -6.39
CA SER A 840 10.44 -15.71 -5.39
C SER A 840 8.92 -15.65 -5.58
N ARG A 841 8.22 -15.25 -4.53
CA ARG A 841 6.77 -15.10 -4.54
C ARG A 841 6.39 -13.90 -5.40
N LEU A 842 5.45 -14.10 -6.32
CA LEU A 842 4.77 -13.04 -7.05
C LEU A 842 3.41 -12.81 -6.39
N THR A 843 3.09 -11.56 -6.09
CA THR A 843 1.83 -11.12 -5.45
C THR A 843 1.30 -9.86 -6.12
N SER A 844 0.02 -9.55 -5.96
CA SER A 844 -0.58 -8.30 -6.44
C SER A 844 -0.44 -8.15 -7.95
N LEU A 845 -0.85 -9.19 -8.66
CA LEU A 845 -0.75 -9.30 -10.11
C LEU A 845 -1.62 -8.24 -10.78
N ALA A 846 -1.03 -7.49 -11.70
CA ALA A 846 -1.74 -6.53 -12.53
C ALA A 846 -1.20 -6.58 -13.96
N VAL A 847 -1.91 -5.95 -14.90
CA VAL A 847 -1.45 -5.81 -16.29
C VAL A 847 -1.37 -4.33 -16.66
N THR A 848 -0.35 -3.94 -17.41
CA THR A 848 -0.27 -2.58 -17.96
C THR A 848 -1.44 -2.32 -18.90
N GLN A 849 -2.04 -1.14 -18.79
CA GLN A 849 -3.16 -0.71 -19.62
C GLN A 849 -2.74 0.46 -20.50
N THR A 850 -3.01 0.35 -21.80
CA THR A 850 -2.80 1.42 -22.78
C THR A 850 -4.09 1.74 -23.50
N ARG A 851 -4.13 2.87 -24.19
CA ARG A 851 -5.37 3.42 -24.75
C ARG A 851 -6.04 2.50 -25.77
N GLN A 852 -5.27 1.79 -26.60
CA GLN A 852 -5.71 0.95 -27.70
C GLN A 852 -5.22 -0.49 -27.59
N GLY A 853 -4.34 -0.80 -26.62
CA GLY A 853 -3.80 -2.15 -26.44
C GLY A 853 -2.85 -2.58 -27.56
N ILE A 854 -2.16 -1.62 -28.18
CA ILE A 854 -1.14 -1.83 -29.23
C ILE A 854 0.21 -2.17 -28.60
N SER A 855 0.60 -1.44 -27.54
CA SER A 855 1.84 -1.73 -26.82
C SER A 855 1.78 -3.13 -26.19
N VAL A 856 2.93 -3.80 -26.12
CA VAL A 856 3.08 -5.09 -25.46
C VAL A 856 2.58 -4.99 -24.03
N ARG A 857 1.76 -5.94 -23.59
CA ARG A 857 1.33 -6.01 -22.18
C ARG A 857 2.46 -6.53 -21.29
N HIS A 858 2.74 -5.84 -20.20
CA HIS A 858 3.57 -6.36 -19.10
C HIS A 858 2.68 -6.83 -17.95
N VAL A 859 2.98 -8.01 -17.43
CA VAL A 859 2.42 -8.50 -16.16
C VAL A 859 3.23 -7.90 -15.03
N LEU A 860 2.61 -7.02 -14.27
CA LEU A 860 3.19 -6.42 -13.07
C LEU A 860 2.96 -7.35 -11.88
N ALA A 861 3.98 -7.50 -11.05
CA ALA A 861 3.88 -8.24 -9.80
C ALA A 861 4.76 -7.61 -8.72
N TYR A 862 4.27 -7.59 -7.49
CA TYR A 862 5.08 -7.30 -6.33
C TYR A 862 5.87 -8.54 -5.90
N VAL A 863 7.15 -8.34 -5.57
CA VAL A 863 8.06 -9.37 -5.08
C VAL A 863 8.47 -9.03 -3.64
N PRO A 864 7.81 -9.63 -2.62
CA PRO A 864 8.03 -9.26 -1.22
C PRO A 864 9.49 -9.33 -0.79
N ARG A 865 10.22 -10.41 -1.12
CA ARG A 865 11.63 -10.56 -0.73
C ARG A 865 12.59 -9.53 -1.35
N LEU A 866 12.22 -8.92 -2.47
CA LEU A 866 13.02 -7.89 -3.13
C LEU A 866 12.55 -6.49 -2.76
N HIS A 867 11.42 -6.37 -2.05
CA HIS A 867 10.74 -5.09 -1.82
C HIS A 867 10.59 -4.27 -3.11
N GLY A 868 10.21 -4.96 -4.19
CA GLY A 868 10.23 -4.38 -5.53
C GLY A 868 9.10 -4.87 -6.42
N ILE A 869 8.83 -4.10 -7.47
CA ILE A 869 7.79 -4.41 -8.46
C ILE A 869 8.46 -4.81 -9.75
N VAL A 870 8.14 -5.98 -10.28
CA VAL A 870 8.66 -6.48 -11.56
C VAL A 870 7.60 -6.30 -12.65
N GLY A 871 8.02 -5.96 -13.86
CA GLY A 871 7.19 -6.00 -15.07
C GLY A 871 7.66 -7.08 -16.03
N LEU A 872 6.92 -8.20 -16.10
CA LEU A 872 7.25 -9.33 -16.95
C LEU A 872 6.60 -9.18 -18.34
N PRO A 873 7.38 -9.10 -19.43
CA PRO A 873 6.83 -9.01 -20.78
C PRO A 873 6.02 -10.24 -21.15
N ARG A 874 4.83 -10.05 -21.74
CA ARG A 874 3.97 -11.17 -22.14
C ARG A 874 4.46 -11.94 -23.37
N VAL A 875 5.29 -11.32 -24.20
CA VAL A 875 5.68 -11.87 -25.51
C VAL A 875 7.14 -12.29 -25.56
N GLY A 876 7.48 -13.15 -26.53
CA GLY A 876 8.85 -13.55 -26.82
C GLY A 876 9.42 -14.54 -25.80
N ALA A 877 10.60 -14.22 -25.25
CA ALA A 877 11.40 -15.15 -24.46
C ALA A 877 10.94 -15.35 -23.01
N VAL A 878 9.98 -14.56 -22.52
CA VAL A 878 9.60 -14.54 -21.10
C VAL A 878 8.37 -15.41 -20.86
N LEU A 879 7.16 -14.86 -21.02
CA LEU A 879 5.89 -15.53 -20.67
C LEU A 879 5.08 -16.04 -21.88
N ASP A 880 5.71 -16.67 -22.88
CA ASP A 880 4.99 -17.28 -24.01
C ASP A 880 4.88 -18.82 -23.83
N PRO A 881 3.66 -19.40 -23.71
CA PRO A 881 3.48 -20.84 -23.53
C PRO A 881 3.75 -21.66 -24.81
N ARG A 882 3.91 -21.02 -25.98
CA ARG A 882 4.24 -21.70 -27.25
C ARG A 882 5.73 -22.01 -27.40
N ARG A 883 6.55 -21.68 -26.39
CA ARG A 883 8.00 -21.94 -26.41
C ARG A 883 8.29 -23.45 -26.60
N PRO A 884 9.15 -23.84 -27.55
CA PRO A 884 9.42 -25.25 -27.82
C PRO A 884 10.01 -26.01 -26.64
N VAL A 885 9.39 -27.14 -26.27
CA VAL A 885 9.85 -28.00 -25.17
C VAL A 885 10.78 -29.09 -25.72
N GLY A 886 11.94 -29.27 -25.08
CA GLY A 886 12.87 -30.37 -25.39
C GLY A 886 13.58 -30.26 -26.75
N ARG A 887 13.44 -29.14 -27.47
CA ARG A 887 14.09 -28.89 -28.76
C ARG A 887 14.46 -27.42 -28.96
N ALA A 888 15.36 -27.15 -29.90
CA ALA A 888 15.65 -25.80 -30.35
C ALA A 888 14.45 -25.18 -31.10
N ALA A 889 14.37 -23.85 -31.09
CA ALA A 889 13.42 -23.12 -31.91
C ALA A 889 13.75 -23.28 -33.41
N THR A 890 12.73 -23.51 -34.22
CA THR A 890 12.83 -23.49 -35.68
C THR A 890 13.08 -22.06 -36.18
N PRO A 891 13.56 -21.86 -37.42
CA PRO A 891 13.75 -20.52 -37.98
C PRO A 891 12.47 -19.66 -37.95
N GLN A 892 11.31 -20.26 -38.18
CA GLN A 892 10.01 -19.59 -38.13
C GLN A 892 9.63 -19.18 -36.70
N GLU A 893 9.81 -20.08 -35.73
CA GLU A 893 9.57 -19.76 -34.30
C GLU A 893 10.54 -18.69 -33.79
N ALA A 894 11.80 -18.71 -34.25
CA ALA A 894 12.79 -17.69 -33.93
C ALA A 894 12.44 -16.32 -34.55
N GLU A 895 11.82 -16.28 -35.74
CA GLU A 895 11.29 -15.05 -36.34
C GLU A 895 10.16 -14.44 -35.51
N GLU A 896 9.37 -15.27 -34.81
CA GLU A 896 8.39 -14.83 -33.81
C GLU A 896 9.01 -14.40 -32.47
N GLY A 897 10.32 -14.57 -32.29
CA GLY A 897 11.02 -14.30 -31.03
C GLY A 897 10.86 -15.41 -29.97
N LEU A 898 10.40 -16.61 -30.36
CA LEU A 898 10.32 -17.76 -29.45
C LEU A 898 11.70 -18.37 -29.22
N VAL A 899 11.98 -18.69 -27.96
CA VAL A 899 13.18 -19.39 -27.53
C VAL A 899 12.81 -20.73 -26.91
N PRO A 900 13.75 -21.71 -26.85
CA PRO A 900 13.50 -22.98 -26.18
C PRO A 900 12.96 -22.77 -24.76
N TYR A 901 11.99 -23.59 -24.39
CA TYR A 901 11.37 -23.54 -23.08
C TYR A 901 12.41 -23.86 -21.99
N ALA A 902 12.47 -22.97 -21.01
CA ALA A 902 13.24 -23.17 -19.79
C ALA A 902 12.25 -23.11 -18.62
N PRO A 903 12.17 -24.17 -17.79
CA PRO A 903 11.20 -24.24 -16.71
C PRO A 903 11.51 -23.25 -15.57
N GLN A 904 12.75 -22.80 -15.43
CA GLN A 904 13.14 -21.81 -14.43
C GLN A 904 12.95 -20.39 -14.97
N LEU A 905 12.24 -19.55 -14.23
CA LEU A 905 12.10 -18.12 -14.49
C LEU A 905 12.89 -17.33 -13.43
N GLU A 906 14.04 -16.80 -13.83
CA GLU A 906 14.82 -15.88 -13.01
C GLU A 906 14.33 -14.44 -13.25
N ILE A 907 14.22 -13.66 -12.17
CA ILE A 907 13.84 -12.25 -12.26
C ILE A 907 15.09 -11.44 -12.61
N ASP A 908 15.15 -10.93 -13.83
CA ASP A 908 16.19 -9.98 -14.24
C ASP A 908 15.97 -8.64 -13.51
N PRO A 909 16.97 -8.11 -12.77
CA PRO A 909 16.89 -6.82 -12.11
C PRO A 909 16.50 -5.65 -13.04
N ARG A 910 16.75 -5.76 -14.35
CA ARG A 910 16.35 -4.74 -15.35
C ARG A 910 14.84 -4.65 -15.55
N LEU A 911 14.11 -5.71 -15.18
CA LEU A 911 12.64 -5.77 -15.21
C LEU A 911 12.02 -5.21 -13.92
N VAL A 912 12.82 -4.80 -12.94
CA VAL A 912 12.31 -4.21 -11.69
C VAL A 912 11.99 -2.74 -11.94
N VAL A 913 10.68 -2.44 -12.00
CA VAL A 913 10.12 -1.11 -12.27
C VAL A 913 10.46 -0.13 -11.15
N SER A 914 10.51 -0.61 -9.90
CA SER A 914 10.88 0.20 -8.74
C SER A 914 12.38 0.48 -8.62
N HIS A 915 13.22 -0.09 -9.49
CA HIS A 915 14.68 0.07 -9.49
C HIS A 915 15.31 -0.04 -8.08
N GLU A 916 16.01 0.98 -7.61
CA GLU A 916 16.65 1.04 -6.28
C GLU A 916 15.67 1.41 -5.15
N ARG A 917 14.40 1.75 -5.45
CA ARG A 917 13.41 2.07 -4.42
C ARG A 917 12.94 0.79 -3.73
N ASP A 918 13.16 0.78 -2.42
CA ASP A 918 12.72 -0.25 -1.48
C ASP A 918 11.24 -0.05 -1.11
N VAL A 919 10.34 -0.67 -1.88
CA VAL A 919 8.88 -0.53 -1.74
C VAL A 919 8.34 -1.62 -0.82
N LEU A 920 7.95 -1.25 0.39
CA LEU A 920 7.51 -2.19 1.44
C LEU A 920 6.00 -2.39 1.46
N GLY A 921 5.58 -3.65 1.67
CA GLY A 921 4.21 -3.98 2.08
C GLY A 921 3.12 -3.68 1.05
N ILE A 922 3.42 -3.79 -0.25
CA ILE A 922 2.42 -3.63 -1.32
C ILE A 922 1.43 -4.78 -1.28
N GLN A 923 0.15 -4.46 -1.46
CA GLN A 923 -0.96 -5.42 -1.47
C GLN A 923 -1.78 -5.34 -2.76
N GLN A 924 -1.79 -4.20 -3.45
CA GLN A 924 -2.49 -4.02 -4.72
C GLN A 924 -1.69 -3.13 -5.68
N ILE A 925 -1.85 -3.39 -6.97
CA ILE A 925 -1.30 -2.59 -8.07
C ILE A 925 -2.48 -2.23 -8.98
N VAL A 926 -2.68 -0.94 -9.23
CA VAL A 926 -3.64 -0.43 -10.20
C VAL A 926 -2.90 0.23 -11.35
N THR A 927 -3.43 0.04 -12.55
CA THR A 927 -2.88 0.63 -13.77
C THR A 927 -3.96 1.42 -14.49
N ALA A 928 -3.54 2.45 -15.22
CA ALA A 928 -4.44 3.21 -16.06
C ALA A 928 -3.74 3.62 -17.36
N ALA A 929 -4.51 3.64 -18.45
CA ALA A 929 -4.06 4.16 -19.73
C ALA A 929 -3.85 5.67 -19.65
N THR A 930 -2.75 6.15 -20.24
CA THR A 930 -2.54 7.58 -20.50
C THR A 930 -3.12 7.95 -21.88
N HIS A 931 -3.12 9.22 -22.27
CA HIS A 931 -3.54 9.60 -23.63
C HIS A 931 -2.53 9.15 -24.71
N VAL A 932 -1.32 8.80 -24.28
CA VAL A 932 -0.20 8.29 -25.05
C VAL A 932 -0.26 6.76 -25.05
N GLU A 933 -0.20 6.13 -26.22
CA GLU A 933 -0.37 4.68 -26.36
C GLU A 933 0.82 3.90 -25.80
N SER A 934 2.02 4.46 -25.87
CA SER A 934 3.21 3.78 -25.36
C SER A 934 3.27 3.67 -23.83
N THR A 935 2.47 4.45 -23.10
CA THR A 935 2.67 4.69 -21.66
C THR A 935 1.46 4.26 -20.83
N SER A 936 1.72 3.47 -19.79
CA SER A 936 0.78 3.09 -18.73
C SER A 936 1.20 3.74 -17.42
N LEU A 937 0.24 4.31 -16.69
CA LEU A 937 0.45 4.70 -15.30
C LEU A 937 0.35 3.46 -14.41
N VAL A 938 1.18 3.40 -13.38
CA VAL A 938 1.21 2.32 -12.38
C VAL A 938 1.20 2.96 -10.99
N LEU A 939 0.25 2.56 -10.16
CA LEU A 939 0.18 2.93 -8.76
C LEU A 939 0.11 1.65 -7.92
N ALA A 940 1.11 1.45 -7.07
CA ALA A 940 1.19 0.35 -6.14
C ALA A 940 1.03 0.86 -4.71
N PHE A 941 0.20 0.20 -3.92
CA PHE A 941 -0.09 0.58 -2.55
C PHE A 941 -0.42 -0.63 -1.69
N GLY A 942 -0.42 -0.46 -0.37
CA GLY A 942 -0.82 -1.52 0.55
C GLY A 942 -0.65 -1.17 2.01
N ARG A 943 -0.14 -2.14 2.78
CA ARG A 943 0.05 -2.06 4.22
C ARG A 943 0.98 -0.91 4.63
N VAL A 944 2.06 -0.67 3.88
CA VAL A 944 3.08 0.32 4.25
C VAL A 944 3.19 1.40 3.18
N ASP A 945 3.81 1.12 2.03
CA ASP A 945 4.15 2.19 1.08
C ASP A 945 3.10 2.48 0.02
N VAL A 946 3.24 3.66 -0.58
CA VAL A 946 2.60 4.05 -1.84
C VAL A 946 3.69 4.44 -2.83
N PHE A 947 3.70 3.79 -3.99
CA PHE A 947 4.64 4.00 -5.07
C PHE A 947 3.89 4.22 -6.38
N GLY A 948 4.28 5.25 -7.14
CA GLY A 948 3.71 5.52 -8.44
C GLY A 948 4.79 5.73 -9.48
N THR A 949 4.54 5.28 -10.71
CA THR A 949 5.47 5.41 -11.82
C THR A 949 4.75 5.31 -13.17
N ARG A 950 5.47 5.60 -14.23
CA ARG A 950 5.05 5.41 -15.62
C ARG A 950 5.89 4.30 -16.23
N VAL A 951 5.23 3.38 -16.92
CA VAL A 951 5.89 2.27 -17.62
C VAL A 951 5.60 2.39 -19.11
N ALA A 952 6.64 2.20 -19.93
CA ALA A 952 6.51 2.16 -21.39
C ALA A 952 6.92 0.78 -21.92
N PRO A 953 6.00 -0.21 -21.96
CA PRO A 953 6.33 -1.60 -22.26
C PRO A 953 7.01 -1.83 -23.62
N SER A 954 6.71 -0.99 -24.61
CA SER A 954 7.29 -1.05 -25.96
C SER A 954 8.18 0.14 -26.28
N LEU A 955 8.77 0.76 -25.25
CA LEU A 955 9.43 2.06 -25.30
C LEU A 955 8.47 3.18 -25.73
N ALA A 956 8.87 4.43 -25.49
CA ALA A 956 8.04 5.60 -25.76
C ALA A 956 8.01 5.96 -27.26
N PHE A 957 7.41 5.12 -28.10
CA PHE A 957 7.45 5.23 -29.57
C PHE A 957 6.64 6.41 -30.15
N ASP A 958 5.74 6.99 -29.38
CA ASP A 958 4.87 8.12 -29.73
C ASP A 958 5.28 9.42 -29.00
N LEU A 959 6.39 9.40 -28.26
CA LEU A 959 7.01 10.56 -27.64
C LEU A 959 8.41 10.79 -28.23
N LEU A 960 8.78 12.06 -28.32
CA LEU A 960 10.15 12.41 -28.67
C LEU A 960 11.06 12.22 -27.45
N ASP A 961 12.15 11.49 -27.64
CA ASP A 961 13.13 11.25 -26.57
C ASP A 961 13.69 12.57 -26.00
N LYS A 962 13.96 12.60 -24.68
CA LYS A 962 14.65 13.71 -24.01
C LYS A 962 16.04 13.93 -24.62
N GLY A 963 16.69 12.86 -25.09
CA GLY A 963 17.99 12.90 -25.77
C GLY A 963 17.96 13.46 -27.20
N PHE A 964 16.81 13.83 -27.74
CA PHE A 964 16.72 14.34 -29.11
C PHE A 964 17.52 15.63 -29.31
N GLY A 965 18.41 15.65 -30.30
CA GLY A 965 19.30 16.77 -30.64
C GLY A 965 18.58 17.99 -31.22
N LYS A 966 17.73 18.66 -30.42
CA LYS A 966 16.99 19.86 -30.86
C LYS A 966 17.92 20.95 -31.37
N LEU A 967 19.06 21.17 -30.70
CA LEU A 967 20.07 22.16 -31.10
C LEU A 967 20.74 21.82 -32.44
N SER A 968 21.09 20.56 -32.68
CA SER A 968 21.71 20.15 -33.95
C SER A 968 20.72 20.26 -35.11
N MET A 969 19.46 19.92 -34.89
CA MET A 969 18.38 20.13 -35.85
C MET A 969 18.23 21.62 -36.18
N LEU A 970 18.09 22.49 -35.18
CA LEU A 970 17.95 23.94 -35.37
C LEU A 970 19.16 24.56 -36.07
N ALA A 971 20.37 24.17 -35.68
CA ALA A 971 21.61 24.64 -36.30
C ALA A 971 21.67 24.25 -37.79
N THR A 972 21.23 23.04 -38.14
CA THR A 972 21.21 22.56 -39.52
C THR A 972 20.17 23.31 -40.35
N VAL A 973 18.97 23.54 -39.81
CA VAL A 973 17.92 24.37 -40.45
C VAL A 973 18.44 25.79 -40.70
N ALA A 974 19.09 26.41 -39.72
CA ALA A 974 19.67 27.74 -39.88
C ALA A 974 20.79 27.77 -40.93
N ALA A 975 21.70 26.79 -40.92
CA ALA A 975 22.78 26.68 -41.89
C ALA A 975 22.26 26.51 -43.32
N LEU A 976 21.23 25.68 -43.52
CA LEU A 976 20.55 25.50 -44.81
C LEU A 976 19.85 26.79 -45.25
N ALA A 977 19.16 27.49 -44.35
CA ALA A 977 18.49 28.76 -44.65
C ALA A 977 19.49 29.84 -45.09
N VAL A 978 20.62 29.99 -44.38
CA VAL A 978 21.72 30.89 -44.77
C VAL A 978 22.30 30.46 -46.12
N GLY A 979 22.55 29.16 -46.31
CA GLY A 979 23.03 28.61 -47.58
C GLY A 979 22.12 28.95 -48.76
N VAL A 980 20.80 28.79 -48.60
CA VAL A 980 19.80 29.16 -49.62
C VAL A 980 19.80 30.67 -49.86
N PHE A 981 19.85 31.49 -48.80
CA PHE A 981 19.86 32.95 -48.92
C PHE A 981 21.09 33.46 -49.68
N VAL A 982 22.25 32.83 -49.47
CA VAL A 982 23.51 33.15 -50.17
C VAL A 982 23.52 32.61 -51.60
N LEU A 983 23.06 31.38 -51.84
CA LEU A 983 23.07 30.76 -53.17
C LEU A 983 22.03 31.37 -54.11
N ARG A 984 20.86 31.79 -53.62
CA ARG A 984 19.79 32.36 -54.43
C ARG A 984 20.25 33.50 -55.35
N PRO A 985 20.91 34.58 -54.88
CA PRO A 985 21.38 35.64 -55.75
C PRO A 985 22.49 35.17 -56.70
N ILE A 986 23.37 34.26 -56.27
CA ILE A 986 24.45 33.70 -57.12
C ILE A 986 23.87 32.95 -58.32
N VAL A 987 22.91 32.06 -58.06
CA VAL A 987 22.25 31.26 -59.10
C VAL A 987 21.41 32.16 -60.01
N THR A 988 20.68 33.13 -59.44
CA THR A 988 19.85 34.05 -60.23
C THR A 988 20.73 34.88 -61.17
N LYS A 989 21.86 35.40 -60.68
CA LYS A 989 22.86 36.10 -61.50
C LYS A 989 23.44 35.20 -62.60
N LYS A 990 23.80 33.95 -62.28
CA LYS A 990 24.33 32.98 -63.25
C LYS A 990 23.30 32.65 -64.34
N GLN A 991 22.04 32.41 -63.97
CA GLN A 991 20.96 32.12 -64.92
C GLN A 991 20.64 33.32 -65.82
N ILE A 992 20.59 34.53 -65.25
CA ILE A 992 20.44 35.76 -66.04
C ILE A 992 21.59 35.83 -67.06
N ASN A 993 22.85 35.77 -66.63
CA ASN A 993 24.00 35.84 -67.54
C ASN A 993 24.00 34.77 -68.64
N LEU A 994 23.56 33.54 -68.35
CA LEU A 994 23.42 32.47 -69.36
C LEU A 994 22.34 32.79 -70.40
N ARG A 995 21.18 33.32 -69.96
CA ARG A 995 20.11 33.75 -70.88
C ARG A 995 20.56 34.90 -71.78
N TRP A 996 21.30 35.87 -71.23
CA TRP A 996 21.86 36.98 -72.00
C TRP A 996 22.91 36.52 -73.02
N LYS A 997 23.72 35.49 -72.70
CA LYS A 997 24.68 34.89 -73.64
C LYS A 997 24.04 34.02 -74.73
N ALA A 998 22.81 33.57 -74.57
CA ALA A 998 22.09 32.79 -75.58
C ALA A 998 21.35 33.66 -76.61
N LEU A 999 21.25 34.97 -76.36
CA LEU A 999 20.65 35.98 -77.25
C LEU A 999 21.69 36.72 -78.12
N LEU A 1000 22.98 36.53 -77.83
CA LEU A 1000 24.12 36.90 -78.66
C LEU A 1000 24.61 35.67 -79.41
#